data_AF-A0A9P5AES2-F1
#
_entry.id   AF-A0A9P5AES2-F1
#
_cell.length_a   1.000
_cell.length_b   1.000
_cell.length_c   1.000
_cell.angle_alpha   90.00
_cell.angle_beta   90.00
_cell.angle_gamma   90.00
#
_symmetry.space_group_name_H-M   'P 1'
#
loop_
_entity.id
_entity.type
_entity.pdbx_description
1 polymer ?
#
loop_
_entity_poly.entity_id
_entity_poly.type
_entity_poly.pdbx_seq_one_letter_code
_entity_poly.pdbx_strand_id
1 'polypeptide(L)'
;MAPGDVKDTSAAPSAPPPEKQSDISRRTRIVVSFWLIVLCLGVPIWWKTTTIYRANLPLDGMMQWAEGKACRPVFPLQISVKADALQDNEAQNLVRLTQHALDDHNDFSGHHLRLQLAPKGGASPSPAADDDSHVALTIQLAPGESNSATLDPDSAVLNIAYPSNAIPSASSSSSALATYIANELQSTFSEEQSIISYLLSTSSAPDAKPQGLTPEVVDRLSKRTTRSLRYSPTYHLTFSLFTAGATPSTWDIEKAIEEYMKPMLDVLGPIHNFTIDTQVQLYATPGAQSQVLSKEDLASFINAAEWPLSPSIAGAPTVNFVIYIGDQKIGLDSETETSQSWMFPQWGSVYLLSLPETTTHVSSETLKQPMLTFTGHLLSLLGTPQSGSLPLRLSTLSRIRSADLLLRASSTLGSLARLSLALPSISIPHSVADGVASTMEHLQQACASLGAPSGLLHARIAEEEAERAFFEKKPTLTLTLPSIHDGITLDCRIYHPLSLSASPKAPTWLKHAAVVAHPYAPMGGCYDDPVVGEAAAQLLRKGFLVGTFNFRGAHGSAGRTSWTAKPERDDYATVVAFVLHYVHYLDPFRLHIDNALHSEPSTPTKLEAPISLDAAITSAPRPRPVLLMAGYSYGAMIVTRIPPLDAILRPFISPIAGSDAAEVRLRAAHLAEQQNIVLSSARAAMMEGSARGRSKRGVRIGGDESGSPRRSHSSARRSFSLDDERFRRGVHEFIAKARAGRHSRNVSQNPPTAVLPPEPGEQLPRITDLTMPRPAYLMISPPQGVISHALTMSLLPSALKNKDPQGVAAEEKLVRNPSLVIFGDEDGFAPVGRFRAWKTRMEGKMGSQFRGTEIEAAGHFWIEEGVLEQLRERVGEFADELLN
;
A
#
# COMPACT_ATOMS: atom_id res chain seq x y z
N MET A 1 67.15 21.10 -72.07
CA MET A 1 66.59 22.23 -72.84
C MET A 1 65.27 21.75 -73.43
N ALA A 2 64.15 22.15 -72.79
CA ALA A 2 62.74 22.00 -73.19
C ALA A 2 62.19 20.56 -73.43
N PRO A 3 60.86 20.33 -73.43
CA PRO A 3 60.16 19.63 -72.33
C PRO A 3 59.53 18.28 -72.74
N GLY A 4 59.16 17.49 -71.75
CA GLY A 4 58.46 16.21 -71.92
C GLY A 4 56.95 16.38 -72.16
N ASP A 5 56.44 15.67 -73.16
CA ASP A 5 55.01 15.56 -73.43
C ASP A 5 54.37 14.51 -72.51
N VAL A 6 53.51 15.00 -71.62
CA VAL A 6 52.56 14.21 -70.84
C VAL A 6 51.38 13.88 -71.74
N LYS A 7 51.14 12.59 -71.98
CA LYS A 7 49.95 12.10 -72.70
C LYS A 7 48.85 11.84 -71.68
N ASP A 8 47.90 12.76 -71.57
CA ASP A 8 46.67 12.60 -70.79
C ASP A 8 45.80 11.50 -71.40
N THR A 9 45.53 10.44 -70.63
CA THR A 9 44.45 9.48 -70.87
C THR A 9 43.37 9.69 -69.82
N SER A 10 42.39 10.56 -70.10
CA SER A 10 41.14 10.66 -69.33
C SER A 10 39.99 10.02 -70.13
N ALA A 11 39.83 8.70 -69.99
CA ALA A 11 38.62 8.02 -70.42
C ALA A 11 37.51 8.28 -69.38
N ALA A 12 36.44 8.96 -69.79
CA ALA A 12 35.24 9.13 -68.98
C ALA A 12 34.53 7.78 -68.73
N PRO A 13 33.95 7.52 -67.54
CA PRO A 13 33.21 6.29 -67.29
C PRO A 13 31.89 6.29 -68.10
N SER A 14 31.69 5.23 -68.88
CA SER A 14 30.46 4.99 -69.66
C SER A 14 29.24 4.86 -68.72
N ALA A 15 28.18 5.63 -68.99
CA ALA A 15 26.90 5.50 -68.31
C ALA A 15 26.32 4.08 -68.51
N PRO A 16 25.67 3.49 -67.48
CA PRO A 16 25.09 2.16 -67.59
C PRO A 16 23.93 2.13 -68.61
N PRO A 17 23.68 0.97 -69.26
CA PRO A 17 22.67 0.84 -70.29
C PRO A 17 21.24 1.09 -69.77
N PRO A 18 20.32 1.59 -70.62
CA PRO A 18 18.95 1.91 -70.21
C PRO A 18 18.18 0.65 -69.75
N GLU A 19 17.49 0.78 -68.62
CA GLU A 19 16.73 -0.28 -67.94
C GLU A 19 15.60 -0.82 -68.84
N LYS A 20 15.45 -2.15 -68.94
CA LYS A 20 14.41 -2.79 -69.76
C LYS A 20 13.02 -2.51 -69.15
N GLN A 21 12.02 -2.24 -69.99
CA GLN A 21 10.64 -1.95 -69.54
C GLN A 21 10.00 -3.06 -68.68
N SER A 22 10.43 -4.31 -68.88
CA SER A 22 10.04 -5.46 -68.04
C SER A 22 10.48 -5.29 -66.59
N ASP A 23 11.67 -4.73 -66.38
CA ASP A 23 12.28 -4.59 -65.06
C ASP A 23 11.64 -3.42 -64.30
N ILE A 24 11.31 -2.35 -65.02
CA ILE A 24 10.52 -1.23 -64.49
C ILE A 24 9.15 -1.73 -64.01
N SER A 25 8.41 -2.47 -64.84
CA SER A 25 7.08 -3.00 -64.49
C SER A 25 7.14 -3.98 -63.32
N ARG A 26 8.20 -4.80 -63.24
CA ARG A 26 8.42 -5.70 -62.12
C ARG A 26 8.69 -4.93 -60.83
N ARG A 27 9.51 -3.87 -60.88
CA ARG A 27 9.79 -2.98 -59.73
C ARG A 27 8.51 -2.29 -59.24
N THR A 28 7.67 -1.79 -60.13
CA THR A 28 6.40 -1.16 -59.73
C THR A 28 5.47 -2.16 -59.03
N ARG A 29 5.34 -3.39 -59.54
CA ARG A 29 4.53 -4.43 -58.88
C ARG A 29 5.10 -4.82 -57.51
N ILE A 30 6.41 -4.91 -57.37
CA ILE A 30 7.07 -5.18 -56.08
C ILE A 30 6.77 -4.05 -55.09
N VAL A 31 6.93 -2.78 -55.49
CA VAL A 31 6.65 -1.62 -54.64
C VAL A 31 5.17 -1.58 -54.22
N VAL A 32 4.24 -1.82 -55.16
CA VAL A 32 2.80 -1.87 -54.85
C VAL A 32 2.49 -3.03 -53.89
N SER A 33 3.07 -4.22 -54.10
CA SER A 33 2.87 -5.37 -53.21
C SER A 33 3.41 -5.12 -51.79
N PHE A 34 4.54 -4.41 -51.67
CA PHE A 34 5.11 -4.02 -50.39
C PHE A 34 4.17 -3.09 -49.63
N TRP A 35 3.67 -2.03 -50.29
CA TRP A 35 2.73 -1.10 -49.66
C TRP A 35 1.38 -1.74 -49.34
N LEU A 36 0.92 -2.69 -50.15
CA LEU A 36 -0.30 -3.44 -49.88
C LEU A 36 -0.14 -4.33 -48.63
N ILE A 37 1.01 -4.98 -48.46
CA ILE A 37 1.34 -5.73 -47.24
C ILE A 37 1.43 -4.79 -46.03
N VAL A 38 2.08 -3.64 -46.16
CA VAL A 38 2.17 -2.66 -45.07
C VAL A 38 0.78 -2.15 -44.68
N LEU A 39 -0.09 -1.79 -45.63
CA LEU A 39 -1.43 -1.26 -45.31
C LEU A 39 -2.40 -2.34 -44.82
N CYS A 40 -2.41 -3.54 -45.41
CA CYS A 40 -3.38 -4.58 -45.08
C CYS A 40 -2.96 -5.47 -43.89
N LEU A 41 -1.66 -5.59 -43.62
CA LEU A 41 -1.14 -6.43 -42.54
C LEU A 41 -0.28 -5.63 -41.57
N GLY A 42 0.64 -4.80 -42.06
CA GLY A 42 1.54 -4.01 -41.23
C GLY A 42 0.82 -3.03 -40.30
N VAL A 43 -0.07 -2.20 -40.83
CA VAL A 43 -0.81 -1.17 -40.07
C VAL A 43 -1.80 -1.80 -39.10
N PRO A 44 -2.63 -2.80 -39.45
CA PRO A 44 -3.53 -3.45 -38.49
C PRO A 44 -2.79 -4.19 -37.38
N ILE A 45 -1.68 -4.88 -37.70
CA ILE A 45 -0.85 -5.54 -36.69
C ILE A 45 -0.19 -4.49 -35.80
N TRP A 46 0.42 -3.46 -36.38
CA TRP A 46 1.03 -2.36 -35.64
C TRP A 46 0.02 -1.73 -34.69
N TRP A 47 -1.15 -1.33 -35.18
CA TRP A 47 -2.23 -0.75 -34.38
C TRP A 47 -2.66 -1.69 -33.25
N LYS A 48 -2.88 -2.98 -33.54
CA LYS A 48 -3.25 -3.97 -32.51
C LYS A 48 -2.14 -4.23 -31.49
N THR A 49 -0.87 -4.09 -31.87
CA THR A 49 0.29 -4.31 -30.99
C THR A 49 0.73 -3.07 -30.21
N THR A 50 0.38 -1.86 -30.68
CA THR A 50 0.72 -0.59 -30.01
C THR A 50 -0.42 -0.03 -29.17
N THR A 51 -1.64 -0.57 -29.27
CA THR A 51 -2.73 -0.19 -28.37
C THR A 51 -2.47 -0.72 -26.96
N ILE A 52 -2.33 0.20 -26.01
CA ILE A 52 -2.25 -0.13 -24.58
C ILE A 52 -3.63 -0.58 -24.11
N TYR A 53 -3.72 -1.78 -23.53
CA TYR A 53 -4.97 -2.26 -22.94
C TYR A 53 -5.37 -1.31 -21.81
N ARG A 54 -6.60 -0.78 -21.93
CA ARG A 54 -7.19 0.14 -20.96
C ARG A 54 -8.59 -0.35 -20.69
N ALA A 55 -8.82 -0.88 -19.50
CA ALA A 55 -10.16 -1.25 -19.08
C ALA A 55 -11.08 -0.01 -19.09
N ASN A 56 -12.30 -0.19 -19.56
CA ASN A 56 -13.30 0.88 -19.55
C ASN A 56 -13.82 1.03 -18.13
N LEU A 57 -13.56 2.18 -17.51
CA LEU A 57 -14.11 2.52 -16.21
C LEU A 57 -15.44 3.26 -16.36
N PRO A 58 -16.43 3.03 -15.47
CA PRO A 58 -17.69 3.78 -15.45
C PRO A 58 -17.49 5.19 -14.86
N LEU A 59 -16.75 6.04 -15.57
CA LEU A 59 -16.29 7.36 -15.09
C LEU A 59 -17.43 8.27 -14.63
N ASP A 60 -18.54 8.29 -15.38
CA ASP A 60 -19.72 9.08 -15.02
C ASP A 60 -20.34 8.60 -13.69
N GLY A 61 -20.42 7.28 -13.49
CA GLY A 61 -20.90 6.69 -12.24
C GLY A 61 -19.97 7.01 -11.07
N MET A 62 -18.66 6.88 -11.24
CA MET A 62 -17.66 7.21 -10.22
C MET A 62 -17.74 8.69 -9.80
N MET A 63 -17.91 9.60 -10.76
CA MET A 63 -18.06 11.03 -10.48
C MET A 63 -19.40 11.35 -9.83
N GLN A 64 -20.49 10.67 -10.21
CA GLN A 64 -21.80 10.82 -9.54
C GLN A 64 -21.76 10.37 -8.08
N TRP A 65 -21.00 9.30 -7.76
CA TRP A 65 -20.75 8.91 -6.37
C TRP A 65 -19.95 9.97 -5.61
N ALA A 66 -18.84 10.45 -6.19
CA ALA A 66 -17.99 11.46 -5.57
C ALA A 66 -18.67 12.82 -5.35
N GLU A 67 -19.64 13.18 -6.20
CA GLU A 67 -20.43 14.41 -6.10
C GLU A 67 -21.68 14.25 -5.21
N GLY A 68 -21.92 13.07 -4.63
CA GLY A 68 -23.10 12.81 -3.79
C GLY A 68 -24.42 12.77 -4.57
N LYS A 69 -24.37 12.55 -5.89
CA LYS A 69 -25.57 12.46 -6.76
C LYS A 69 -26.12 11.04 -6.85
N ALA A 70 -25.26 10.03 -6.77
CA ALA A 70 -25.64 8.62 -6.89
C ALA A 70 -26.39 8.09 -5.65
N CYS A 71 -26.04 8.59 -4.47
CA CYS A 71 -26.67 8.23 -3.20
C CYS A 71 -27.07 9.50 -2.45
N ARG A 72 -28.32 9.54 -2.02
CA ARG A 72 -28.77 10.49 -0.99
C ARG A 72 -28.84 9.70 0.32
N PRO A 73 -27.85 9.84 1.21
CA PRO A 73 -27.81 9.04 2.43
C PRO A 73 -28.99 9.40 3.32
N VAL A 74 -29.89 8.43 3.49
CA VAL A 74 -31.04 8.52 4.39
C VAL A 74 -30.89 7.42 5.43
N PHE A 75 -31.09 7.76 6.69
CA PHE A 75 -31.03 6.84 7.83
C PHE A 75 -32.46 6.61 8.33
N PRO A 76 -33.19 5.62 7.77
CA PRO A 76 -34.51 5.27 8.26
C PRO A 76 -34.37 4.45 9.54
N LEU A 77 -34.65 5.07 10.70
CA LEU A 77 -34.67 4.37 11.98
C LEU A 77 -36.08 3.88 12.28
N GLN A 78 -36.24 2.57 12.44
CA GLN A 78 -37.51 1.98 12.87
C GLN A 78 -37.62 2.06 14.39
N ILE A 79 -38.69 2.68 14.89
CA ILE A 79 -39.02 2.82 16.30
C ILE A 79 -40.26 2.00 16.59
N SER A 80 -40.16 1.02 17.49
CA SER A 80 -41.29 0.17 17.87
C SER A 80 -42.05 0.76 19.06
N VAL A 81 -43.36 0.88 18.97
CA VAL A 81 -44.21 1.41 20.05
C VAL A 81 -45.00 0.26 20.68
N LYS A 82 -44.72 -0.04 21.95
CA LYS A 82 -45.45 -0.99 22.78
C LYS A 82 -46.50 -0.25 23.60
N ALA A 83 -47.76 -0.53 23.31
CA ALA A 83 -48.92 0.18 23.84
C ALA A 83 -49.95 -0.82 24.43
N ASP A 84 -49.50 -1.72 25.31
CA ASP A 84 -50.32 -2.84 25.79
C ASP A 84 -51.58 -2.39 26.55
N ALA A 85 -51.54 -1.20 27.17
CA ALA A 85 -52.65 -0.63 27.94
C ALA A 85 -53.72 0.10 27.09
N LEU A 86 -53.44 0.39 25.81
CA LEU A 86 -54.37 1.12 24.91
C LEU A 86 -55.14 0.16 24.02
N GLN A 87 -56.29 0.54 23.45
CA GLN A 87 -56.91 -0.24 22.38
C GLN A 87 -56.12 -0.11 21.07
N ASP A 88 -56.20 -1.10 20.17
CA ASP A 88 -55.39 -1.09 18.93
C ASP A 88 -55.67 0.13 18.04
N ASN A 89 -56.93 0.53 17.92
CA ASN A 89 -57.33 1.71 17.15
C ASN A 89 -56.78 3.01 17.76
N GLU A 90 -56.76 3.12 19.09
CA GLU A 90 -56.21 4.27 19.82
C GLU A 90 -54.69 4.33 19.68
N ALA A 91 -54.02 3.18 19.80
CA ALA A 91 -52.58 3.06 19.64
C ALA A 91 -52.12 3.38 18.22
N GLN A 92 -52.85 2.91 17.19
CA GLN A 92 -52.58 3.27 15.80
C GLN A 92 -52.80 4.76 15.52
N ASN A 93 -53.87 5.36 16.07
CA ASN A 93 -54.10 6.79 15.93
C ASN A 93 -53.00 7.62 16.62
N LEU A 94 -52.55 7.19 17.81
CA LEU A 94 -51.43 7.82 18.51
C LEU A 94 -50.15 7.74 17.69
N VAL A 95 -49.78 6.56 17.18
CA VAL A 95 -48.60 6.38 16.31
C VAL A 95 -48.65 7.28 15.08
N ARG A 96 -49.81 7.36 14.42
CA ARG A 96 -50.02 8.22 13.25
C ARG A 96 -49.86 9.71 13.59
N LEU A 97 -50.44 10.16 14.70
CA LEU A 97 -50.32 11.56 15.14
C LEU A 97 -48.88 11.89 15.57
N THR A 98 -48.18 10.97 16.23
CA THR A 98 -46.77 11.14 16.61
C THR A 98 -45.87 11.19 15.37
N GLN A 99 -46.12 10.35 14.36
CA GLN A 99 -45.39 10.41 13.09
C GLN A 99 -45.60 11.76 12.38
N HIS A 100 -46.82 12.27 12.35
CA HIS A 100 -47.10 13.59 11.78
C HIS A 100 -46.34 14.71 12.52
N ALA A 101 -46.34 14.67 13.86
CA ALA A 101 -45.59 15.65 14.66
C ALA A 101 -44.06 15.56 14.45
N LEU A 102 -43.52 14.35 14.26
CA LEU A 102 -42.11 14.16 13.92
C LEU A 102 -41.76 14.70 12.52
N ASP A 103 -42.62 14.43 11.53
CA ASP A 103 -42.39 14.85 10.15
C ASP A 103 -42.50 16.39 10.03
N ASP A 104 -43.41 17.03 10.77
CA ASP A 104 -43.57 18.51 10.79
C ASP A 104 -42.35 19.24 11.35
N HIS A 105 -41.66 18.63 12.33
CA HIS A 105 -40.50 19.23 13.02
C HIS A 105 -39.15 18.81 12.41
N ASN A 106 -39.14 17.98 11.36
CA ASN A 106 -37.88 17.46 10.83
C ASN A 106 -37.25 18.37 9.76
N ASP A 107 -36.30 19.19 10.19
CA ASP A 107 -35.53 20.05 9.30
C ASP A 107 -34.46 19.30 8.47
N PHE A 108 -34.12 18.05 8.82
CA PHE A 108 -33.06 17.28 8.18
C PHE A 108 -33.58 15.98 7.53
N SER A 109 -33.83 16.06 6.22
CA SER A 109 -34.32 14.94 5.38
C SER A 109 -33.43 13.68 5.34
N GLY A 110 -32.19 13.75 5.83
CA GLY A 110 -31.30 12.59 5.90
C GLY A 110 -31.57 11.69 7.11
N HIS A 111 -32.31 12.14 8.14
CA HIS A 111 -32.57 11.36 9.34
C HIS A 111 -34.07 11.22 9.57
N HIS A 112 -34.61 10.02 9.35
CA HIS A 112 -36.05 9.77 9.44
C HIS A 112 -36.35 8.74 10.52
N LEU A 113 -37.12 9.15 11.52
CA LEU A 113 -37.67 8.26 12.52
C LEU A 113 -39.02 7.73 12.01
N ARG A 114 -39.16 6.40 11.90
CA ARG A 114 -40.37 5.72 11.43
C ARG A 114 -40.96 4.90 12.57
N LEU A 115 -42.15 5.30 13.02
CA LEU A 115 -42.85 4.60 14.10
C LEU A 115 -43.64 3.40 13.56
N GLN A 116 -43.57 2.28 14.27
CA GLN A 116 -44.38 1.09 14.03
C GLN A 116 -44.99 0.60 15.34
N LEU A 117 -46.26 0.21 15.30
CA LEU A 117 -46.94 -0.37 16.47
C LEU A 117 -46.49 -1.83 16.65
N ALA A 118 -46.06 -2.19 17.86
CA ALA A 118 -45.71 -3.58 18.19
C ALA A 118 -46.97 -4.47 18.29
N PRO A 119 -46.93 -5.72 17.81
CA PRO A 119 -48.05 -6.65 17.96
C PRO A 119 -48.29 -7.02 19.43
N LYS A 120 -49.57 -7.06 19.85
CA LYS A 120 -49.96 -7.43 21.21
C LYS A 120 -49.84 -8.93 21.46
N GLY A 121 -49.22 -9.29 22.59
CA GLY A 121 -49.13 -10.67 23.06
C GLY A 121 -47.98 -11.45 22.44
N GLY A 122 -46.74 -11.10 22.77
CA GLY A 122 -45.56 -11.98 22.82
C GLY A 122 -45.21 -12.85 21.61
N ALA A 123 -45.92 -12.74 20.48
CA ALA A 123 -45.61 -13.48 19.27
C ALA A 123 -44.29 -12.93 18.74
N SER A 124 -43.22 -13.69 18.98
CA SER A 124 -41.97 -13.50 18.28
C SER A 124 -42.26 -13.37 16.78
N PRO A 125 -41.58 -12.47 16.07
CA PRO A 125 -41.74 -12.35 14.62
C PRO A 125 -41.55 -13.74 14.00
N SER A 126 -42.50 -14.13 13.14
CA SER A 126 -42.43 -15.37 12.37
C SER A 126 -41.06 -15.49 11.68
N PRO A 127 -40.35 -16.63 11.75
CA PRO A 127 -39.00 -16.81 11.22
C PRO A 127 -38.94 -16.95 9.68
N ALA A 128 -39.89 -16.36 8.96
CA ALA A 128 -40.08 -16.52 7.51
C ALA A 128 -39.92 -15.22 6.71
N ALA A 129 -39.30 -14.19 7.30
CA ALA A 129 -38.85 -12.98 6.59
C ALA A 129 -37.44 -12.64 7.08
N ASP A 130 -36.45 -13.20 6.40
CA ASP A 130 -35.01 -13.05 6.64
C ASP A 130 -34.49 -11.69 6.10
N ASP A 131 -35.22 -10.59 6.33
CA ASP A 131 -34.90 -9.27 5.77
C ASP A 131 -35.25 -8.10 6.73
N ASP A 132 -34.21 -7.63 7.45
CA ASP A 132 -33.90 -6.22 7.73
C ASP A 132 -34.83 -5.28 8.55
N SER A 133 -35.77 -5.74 9.38
CA SER A 133 -36.48 -4.84 10.31
C SER A 133 -35.76 -4.67 11.67
N HIS A 134 -34.56 -4.09 11.68
CA HIS A 134 -33.87 -3.75 12.92
C HIS A 134 -34.53 -2.55 13.62
N VAL A 135 -35.07 -2.79 14.82
CA VAL A 135 -35.65 -1.74 15.68
C VAL A 135 -34.53 -0.98 16.39
N ALA A 136 -34.46 0.35 16.17
CA ALA A 136 -33.45 1.22 16.76
C ALA A 136 -33.77 1.60 18.22
N LEU A 137 -35.05 1.76 18.55
CA LEU A 137 -35.55 2.09 19.89
C LEU A 137 -36.95 1.51 20.08
N THR A 138 -37.24 0.98 21.28
CA THR A 138 -38.59 0.58 21.67
C THR A 138 -39.18 1.58 22.66
N ILE A 139 -40.37 2.11 22.38
CA ILE A 139 -41.12 2.93 23.33
C ILE A 139 -42.07 2.02 24.11
N GLN A 140 -42.04 2.10 25.43
CA GLN A 140 -42.97 1.39 26.30
C GLN A 140 -43.92 2.39 26.96
N LEU A 141 -45.20 2.34 26.57
CA LEU A 141 -46.24 3.23 27.09
C LEU A 141 -46.93 2.59 28.29
N ALA A 142 -46.91 3.30 29.42
CA ALA A 142 -47.60 2.89 30.65
C ALA A 142 -48.50 4.01 31.19
N PRO A 143 -49.67 3.69 31.77
CA PRO A 143 -50.48 4.69 32.47
C PRO A 143 -49.75 5.25 33.71
N GLY A 144 -49.84 6.55 33.95
CA GLY A 144 -49.23 7.24 35.10
C GLY A 144 -50.01 8.50 35.52
N GLU A 145 -49.48 9.25 36.50
CA GLU A 145 -50.13 10.47 37.01
C GLU A 145 -49.85 11.71 36.13
N SER A 146 -48.71 11.74 35.46
CA SER A 146 -48.26 12.83 34.59
C SER A 146 -47.45 12.30 33.41
N ASN A 147 -47.18 13.16 32.42
CA ASN A 147 -46.26 12.83 31.34
C ASN A 147 -44.83 12.79 31.88
N SER A 148 -44.17 11.64 31.81
CA SER A 148 -42.75 11.50 32.13
C SER A 148 -42.08 10.49 31.22
N ALA A 149 -40.87 10.79 30.78
CA ALA A 149 -40.05 9.89 29.97
C ALA A 149 -38.77 9.49 30.72
N THR A 150 -38.44 8.21 30.72
CA THR A 150 -37.20 7.66 31.28
C THR A 150 -36.58 6.65 30.31
N LEU A 151 -35.35 6.91 29.89
CA LEU A 151 -34.59 5.97 29.08
C LEU A 151 -33.97 4.90 29.98
N ASP A 152 -34.15 3.64 29.61
CA ASP A 152 -33.53 2.51 30.29
C ASP A 152 -31.99 2.57 30.15
N PRO A 153 -31.21 2.37 31.22
CA PRO A 153 -29.75 2.48 31.16
C PRO A 153 -29.07 1.34 30.38
N ASP A 154 -29.68 0.15 30.39
CA ASP A 154 -29.06 -1.09 29.91
C ASP A 154 -29.62 -1.54 28.55
N SER A 155 -30.78 -1.03 28.16
CA SER A 155 -31.47 -1.39 26.91
C SER A 155 -31.87 -0.16 26.08
N ALA A 156 -32.18 -0.38 24.79
CA ALA A 156 -32.71 0.66 23.91
C ALA A 156 -34.23 0.81 24.09
N VAL A 157 -34.68 1.06 25.32
CA VAL A 157 -36.09 1.19 25.70
C VAL A 157 -36.35 2.56 26.32
N LEU A 158 -37.33 3.28 25.77
CA LEU A 158 -37.81 4.56 26.29
C LEU A 158 -39.16 4.33 26.97
N ASN A 159 -39.18 4.41 28.29
CA ASN A 159 -40.39 4.29 29.09
C ASN A 159 -41.10 5.63 29.15
N ILE A 160 -42.37 5.67 28.77
CA ILE A 160 -43.18 6.89 28.81
C ILE A 160 -44.44 6.61 29.63
N ALA A 161 -44.58 7.35 30.72
CA ALA A 161 -45.81 7.39 31.51
C ALA A 161 -46.73 8.48 30.96
N TYR A 162 -48.03 8.20 30.87
CA TYR A 162 -49.03 9.16 30.40
C TYR A 162 -50.28 9.17 31.29
N PRO A 163 -50.89 10.34 31.53
CA PRO A 163 -52.13 10.42 32.29
C PRO A 163 -53.31 9.96 31.42
N SER A 164 -54.31 9.34 32.06
CA SER A 164 -55.43 8.71 31.35
C SER A 164 -56.27 9.68 30.50
N ASN A 165 -56.22 10.98 30.79
CA ASN A 165 -56.88 12.03 30.02
C ASN A 165 -56.11 12.50 28.78
N ALA A 166 -54.87 12.04 28.58
CA ALA A 166 -54.02 12.44 27.44
C ALA A 166 -54.18 11.52 26.21
N ILE A 167 -55.03 10.50 26.28
CA ILE A 167 -55.32 9.59 25.16
C ILE A 167 -56.10 10.36 24.08
N PRO A 168 -55.61 10.42 22.83
CA PRO A 168 -56.29 11.16 21.78
C PRO A 168 -57.57 10.45 21.33
N SER A 169 -58.66 11.20 21.21
CA SER A 169 -59.87 10.73 20.55
C SER A 169 -59.65 10.50 19.05
N ALA A 170 -60.41 9.57 18.45
CA ALA A 170 -60.27 9.17 17.05
C ALA A 170 -60.43 10.31 16.03
N SER A 171 -61.09 11.41 16.40
CA SER A 171 -61.33 12.59 15.56
C SER A 171 -60.32 13.72 15.74
N SER A 172 -59.38 13.62 16.68
CA SER A 172 -58.41 14.68 16.96
C SER A 172 -57.32 14.74 15.89
N SER A 173 -57.06 15.94 15.35
CA SER A 173 -55.98 16.21 14.39
C SER A 173 -54.61 16.40 15.04
N SER A 174 -54.56 16.66 16.35
CA SER A 174 -53.35 16.80 17.15
C SER A 174 -53.52 16.18 18.54
N SER A 175 -52.42 15.84 19.19
CA SER A 175 -52.41 15.26 20.53
C SER A 175 -51.24 15.78 21.33
N ALA A 176 -51.50 16.25 22.55
CA ALA A 176 -50.44 16.70 23.46
C ALA A 176 -49.47 15.56 23.81
N LEU A 177 -49.98 14.32 23.94
CA LEU A 177 -49.16 13.14 24.15
C LEU A 177 -48.30 12.82 22.91
N ALA A 178 -48.87 12.94 21.70
CA ALA A 178 -48.11 12.71 20.46
C ALA A 178 -46.97 13.73 20.29
N THR A 179 -47.23 15.02 20.55
CA THR A 179 -46.21 16.06 20.52
C THR A 179 -45.15 15.85 21.60
N TYR A 180 -45.54 15.41 22.79
CA TYR A 180 -44.61 15.07 23.86
C TYR A 180 -43.66 13.93 23.45
N ILE A 181 -44.22 12.82 22.93
CA ILE A 181 -43.42 11.68 22.46
C ILE A 181 -42.49 12.12 21.32
N ALA A 182 -42.96 12.92 20.37
CA ALA A 182 -42.14 13.43 19.27
C ALA A 182 -40.94 14.25 19.76
N ASN A 183 -41.14 15.15 20.73
CA ASN A 183 -40.06 15.96 21.30
C ASN A 183 -39.03 15.12 22.06
N GLU A 184 -39.47 14.12 22.82
CA GLU A 184 -38.56 13.21 23.54
C GLU A 184 -37.71 12.37 22.58
N LEU A 185 -38.30 11.89 21.49
CA LEU A 185 -37.57 11.17 20.44
C LEU A 185 -36.53 12.05 19.74
N GLN A 186 -36.88 13.29 19.40
CA GLN A 186 -35.94 14.25 18.82
C GLN A 186 -34.78 14.56 19.76
N SER A 187 -35.08 14.76 21.04
CA SER A 187 -34.05 14.98 22.08
C SER A 187 -33.09 13.79 22.16
N THR A 188 -33.64 12.56 22.14
CA THR A 188 -32.88 11.30 22.20
C THR A 188 -31.91 11.14 21.02
N PHE A 189 -32.32 11.48 19.80
CA PHE A 189 -31.50 11.33 18.58
C PHE A 189 -30.79 12.62 18.12
N SER A 190 -30.89 13.71 18.88
CA SER A 190 -30.32 15.02 18.51
C SER A 190 -28.80 14.98 18.30
N GLU A 191 -28.07 14.26 19.15
CA GLU A 191 -26.61 14.10 19.01
C GLU A 191 -26.27 13.40 17.69
N GLU A 192 -26.96 12.30 17.38
CA GLU A 192 -26.79 11.55 16.13
C GLU A 192 -27.08 12.41 14.89
N GLN A 193 -28.23 13.08 14.88
CA GLN A 193 -28.65 13.96 13.79
C GLN A 193 -27.60 15.05 13.52
N SER A 194 -27.05 15.65 14.58
CA SER A 194 -26.04 16.70 14.46
C SER A 194 -24.72 16.19 13.85
N ILE A 195 -24.27 15.00 14.26
CA ILE A 195 -23.04 14.39 13.73
C ILE A 195 -23.21 14.02 12.26
N ILE A 196 -24.32 13.37 11.90
CA ILE A 196 -24.59 12.94 10.52
C ILE A 196 -24.72 14.16 9.60
N SER A 197 -25.46 15.20 10.01
CA SER A 197 -25.57 16.46 9.25
C SER A 197 -24.20 17.13 9.03
N TYR A 198 -23.34 17.14 10.06
CA TYR A 198 -21.98 17.66 9.93
C TYR A 198 -21.10 16.85 8.96
N LEU A 199 -21.15 15.51 9.03
CA LEU A 199 -20.37 14.65 8.13
C LEU A 199 -20.78 14.83 6.66
N LEU A 200 -22.09 14.88 6.39
CA LEU A 200 -22.62 15.00 5.03
C LEU A 200 -22.39 16.38 4.41
N SER A 201 -22.42 17.44 5.22
CA SER A 201 -22.15 18.80 4.75
C SER A 201 -20.66 19.00 4.43
N THR A 202 -19.77 18.54 5.32
CA THR A 202 -18.31 18.68 5.13
C THR A 202 -17.76 17.86 3.96
N SER A 203 -18.36 16.72 3.64
CA SER A 203 -17.96 15.89 2.50
C SER A 203 -18.39 16.48 1.15
N SER A 204 -19.55 17.13 1.09
CA SER A 204 -20.12 17.64 -0.16
C SER A 204 -19.40 18.91 -0.66
N ALA A 205 -18.96 19.77 0.27
CA ALA A 205 -18.02 20.85 -0.01
C ALA A 205 -17.34 21.34 1.28
N PRO A 206 -16.02 21.51 1.31
CA PRO A 206 -15.29 21.93 2.51
C PRO A 206 -15.66 23.33 3.02
N ASP A 207 -16.25 24.17 2.17
CA ASP A 207 -16.70 25.54 2.51
C ASP A 207 -18.23 25.64 2.74
N ALA A 208 -18.99 24.55 2.61
CA ALA A 208 -20.43 24.58 2.83
C ALA A 208 -20.73 24.66 4.33
N LYS A 209 -21.49 25.70 4.73
CA LYS A 209 -22.02 25.77 6.09
C LYS A 209 -23.07 24.68 6.29
N PRO A 210 -22.99 23.86 7.35
CA PRO A 210 -24.05 22.92 7.68
C PRO A 210 -25.36 23.69 7.90
N GLN A 211 -26.39 23.34 7.14
CA GLN A 211 -27.73 23.92 7.33
C GLN A 211 -28.34 23.34 8.62
N GLY A 212 -28.94 24.20 9.46
CA GLY A 212 -29.62 23.79 10.68
C GLY A 212 -28.74 23.61 11.93
N LEU A 213 -27.41 23.81 11.85
CA LEU A 213 -26.52 23.69 13.02
C LEU A 213 -26.06 25.06 13.54
N THR A 214 -26.05 25.22 14.86
CA THR A 214 -25.49 26.42 15.52
C THR A 214 -23.95 26.40 15.48
N PRO A 215 -23.29 27.57 15.44
CA PRO A 215 -21.82 27.64 15.36
C PRO A 215 -21.10 26.96 16.54
N GLU A 216 -21.73 26.94 17.72
CA GLU A 216 -21.20 26.24 18.89
C GLU A 216 -21.19 24.72 18.72
N VAL A 217 -22.24 24.15 18.11
CA VAL A 217 -22.33 22.72 17.83
C VAL A 217 -21.29 22.33 16.77
N VAL A 218 -21.10 23.16 15.74
CA VAL A 218 -20.05 22.93 14.72
C VAL A 218 -18.66 22.91 15.35
N ASP A 219 -18.34 23.84 16.25
CA ASP A 219 -17.05 23.85 16.96
C ASP A 219 -16.86 22.58 17.80
N ARG A 220 -17.89 22.16 18.55
CA ARG A 220 -17.85 20.90 19.33
C ARG A 220 -17.63 19.67 18.44
N LEU A 221 -18.32 19.58 17.31
CA LEU A 221 -18.19 18.46 16.36
C LEU A 221 -16.84 18.44 15.65
N SER A 222 -16.29 19.61 15.31
CA SER A 222 -14.94 19.72 14.72
C SER A 222 -13.85 19.27 15.71
N LYS A 223 -13.97 19.66 16.98
CA LYS A 223 -13.10 19.20 18.08
C LYS A 223 -13.24 17.70 18.31
N ARG A 224 -14.45 17.15 18.22
CA ARG A 224 -14.68 15.70 18.32
C ARG A 224 -13.96 14.95 17.20
N THR A 225 -14.18 15.38 15.95
CA THR A 225 -13.60 14.75 14.75
C THR A 225 -12.07 14.75 14.79
N THR A 226 -11.46 15.86 15.22
CA THR A 226 -10.00 15.96 15.35
C THR A 226 -9.45 15.14 16.52
N ARG A 227 -10.25 14.86 17.55
CA ARG A 227 -9.82 14.09 18.73
C ARG A 227 -10.02 12.58 18.59
N SER A 228 -11.02 12.16 17.82
CA SER A 228 -11.35 10.76 17.58
C SER A 228 -10.36 10.08 16.63
N LEU A 229 -10.18 8.78 16.81
CA LEU A 229 -9.46 7.90 15.91
C LEU A 229 -10.22 7.80 14.57
N ARG A 230 -9.45 7.84 13.49
CA ARG A 230 -9.96 7.46 12.17
C ARG A 230 -10.40 6.00 12.21
N TYR A 231 -11.48 5.71 11.51
CA TYR A 231 -11.99 4.35 11.42
C TYR A 231 -10.91 3.41 10.87
N SER A 232 -10.76 2.26 11.53
CA SER A 232 -10.01 1.10 11.05
C SER A 232 -10.79 -0.17 11.42
N PRO A 233 -10.79 -1.21 10.57
CA PRO A 233 -11.42 -2.49 10.89
C PRO A 233 -10.76 -3.17 12.08
N THR A 234 -9.45 -2.95 12.28
CA THR A 234 -8.67 -3.55 13.37
C THR A 234 -7.88 -2.48 14.11
N TYR A 235 -7.99 -2.42 15.44
CA TYR A 235 -7.13 -1.61 16.30
C TYR A 235 -6.18 -2.51 17.08
N HIS A 236 -4.98 -2.00 17.35
CA HIS A 236 -4.00 -2.65 18.21
C HIS A 236 -3.93 -1.91 19.55
N LEU A 237 -4.24 -2.58 20.65
CA LEU A 237 -4.26 -2.01 22.00
C LEU A 237 -2.99 -2.43 22.74
N THR A 238 -2.21 -1.48 23.24
CA THR A 238 -0.98 -1.75 23.99
C THR A 238 -1.15 -1.32 25.44
N PHE A 239 -1.02 -2.24 26.39
CA PHE A 239 -1.07 -1.95 27.82
C PHE A 239 0.33 -1.93 28.41
N SER A 240 0.73 -0.79 28.95
CA SER A 240 2.10 -0.54 29.41
C SER A 240 2.14 -0.18 30.89
N LEU A 241 2.91 -0.90 31.69
CA LEU A 241 3.19 -0.54 33.08
C LEU A 241 4.56 0.14 33.21
N PHE A 242 4.58 1.41 33.58
CA PHE A 242 5.79 2.23 33.69
C PHE A 242 6.09 2.60 35.14
N THR A 243 7.34 2.40 35.57
CA THR A 243 7.78 2.66 36.94
C THR A 243 9.10 3.42 36.93
N ALA A 244 9.27 4.42 37.81
CA ALA A 244 10.55 5.13 37.94
C ALA A 244 11.65 4.27 38.59
N GLY A 245 11.25 3.26 39.39
CA GLY A 245 12.16 2.34 40.07
C GLY A 245 12.16 0.92 39.48
N ALA A 246 12.74 -0.02 40.24
CA ALA A 246 12.81 -1.45 39.90
C ALA A 246 11.50 -2.22 40.18
N THR A 247 10.58 -1.60 40.91
CA THR A 247 9.34 -2.21 41.41
C THR A 247 8.14 -1.31 41.11
N PRO A 248 6.95 -1.89 40.86
CA PRO A 248 6.67 -3.32 40.65
C PRO A 248 7.12 -3.83 39.26
N SER A 249 7.57 -5.08 39.21
CA SER A 249 8.02 -5.73 37.97
C SER A 249 7.00 -6.68 37.35
N THR A 250 5.92 -6.96 38.07
CA THR A 250 4.87 -7.92 37.67
C THR A 250 3.48 -7.39 37.98
N TRP A 251 2.50 -7.84 37.22
CA TRP A 251 1.11 -7.41 37.31
C TRP A 251 0.16 -8.46 36.72
N ASP A 252 -1.05 -8.54 37.25
CA ASP A 252 -2.09 -9.47 36.78
C ASP A 252 -2.95 -8.86 35.65
N ILE A 253 -2.30 -8.30 34.62
CA ILE A 253 -2.99 -7.56 33.56
C ILE A 253 -3.92 -8.44 32.70
N GLU A 254 -3.50 -9.67 32.39
CA GLU A 254 -4.28 -10.60 31.57
C GLU A 254 -5.66 -10.84 32.21
N LYS A 255 -5.66 -11.12 33.52
CA LYS A 255 -6.88 -11.32 34.30
C LYS A 255 -7.72 -10.05 34.38
N ALA A 256 -7.09 -8.90 34.58
CA ALA A 256 -7.78 -7.62 34.67
C ALA A 256 -8.46 -7.22 33.33
N ILE A 257 -7.81 -7.51 32.19
CA ILE A 257 -8.38 -7.29 30.85
C ILE A 257 -9.58 -8.21 30.65
N GLU A 258 -9.43 -9.51 30.93
CA GLU A 258 -10.50 -10.50 30.78
C GLU A 258 -11.74 -10.15 31.64
N GLU A 259 -11.53 -9.69 32.89
CA GLU A 259 -12.61 -9.39 33.82
C GLU A 259 -13.28 -8.03 33.58
N TYR A 260 -12.50 -6.98 33.27
CA TYR A 260 -13.01 -5.60 33.28
C TYR A 260 -13.15 -4.93 31.91
N MET A 261 -12.42 -5.38 30.89
CA MET A 261 -12.38 -4.70 29.59
C MET A 261 -12.93 -5.55 28.45
N LYS A 262 -12.68 -6.86 28.46
CA LYS A 262 -13.13 -7.79 27.44
C LYS A 262 -14.65 -7.77 27.20
N PRO A 263 -15.53 -7.68 28.22
CA PRO A 263 -16.96 -7.57 27.97
C PRO A 263 -17.33 -6.40 27.06
N MET A 264 -16.61 -5.27 27.17
CA MET A 264 -16.83 -4.12 26.29
C MET A 264 -16.21 -4.34 24.89
N LEU A 265 -15.04 -4.97 24.81
CA LEU A 265 -14.39 -5.29 23.52
C LEU A 265 -15.24 -6.26 22.70
N ASP A 266 -15.84 -7.26 23.33
CA ASP A 266 -16.74 -8.22 22.69
C ASP A 266 -17.99 -7.53 22.14
N VAL A 267 -18.56 -6.59 22.91
CA VAL A 267 -19.70 -5.77 22.49
C VAL A 267 -19.33 -4.84 21.32
N LEU A 268 -18.09 -4.38 21.23
CA LEU A 268 -17.57 -3.59 20.11
C LEU A 268 -17.16 -4.44 18.90
N GLY A 269 -17.03 -5.76 19.06
CA GLY A 269 -16.59 -6.72 18.03
C GLY A 269 -17.27 -6.59 16.67
N PRO A 270 -18.60 -6.38 16.58
CA PRO A 270 -19.28 -6.14 15.30
C PRO A 270 -18.78 -4.90 14.55
N ILE A 271 -18.29 -3.89 15.28
CA ILE A 271 -17.84 -2.59 14.75
C ILE A 271 -16.31 -2.58 14.51
N HIS A 272 -15.53 -3.21 15.39
CA HIS A 272 -14.07 -3.21 15.33
C HIS A 272 -13.48 -4.50 15.88
N ASN A 273 -12.41 -4.97 15.25
CA ASN A 273 -11.55 -6.02 15.80
C ASN A 273 -10.43 -5.41 16.65
N PHE A 274 -10.05 -6.08 17.72
CA PHE A 274 -8.99 -5.64 18.62
C PHE A 274 -7.92 -6.71 18.76
N THR A 275 -6.66 -6.29 18.72
CA THR A 275 -5.50 -7.10 19.09
C THR A 275 -4.85 -6.47 20.30
N ILE A 276 -4.29 -7.26 21.22
CA ILE A 276 -3.84 -6.78 22.52
C ILE A 276 -2.40 -7.23 22.75
N ASP A 277 -1.53 -6.27 23.10
CA ASP A 277 -0.18 -6.52 23.59
C ASP A 277 0.00 -5.89 24.98
N THR A 278 0.84 -6.51 25.81
CA THR A 278 1.17 -6.00 27.15
C THR A 278 2.67 -5.85 27.32
N GLN A 279 3.09 -4.82 28.06
CA GLN A 279 4.51 -4.55 28.32
C GLN A 279 4.73 -3.93 29.71
N VAL A 280 5.91 -4.18 30.28
CA VAL A 280 6.37 -3.60 31.54
C VAL A 280 7.70 -2.91 31.30
N GLN A 281 7.82 -1.64 31.66
CA GLN A 281 9.05 -0.86 31.55
C GLN A 281 9.45 -0.33 32.92
N LEU A 282 10.58 -0.83 33.41
CA LEU A 282 11.22 -0.37 34.63
C LEU A 282 12.15 0.81 34.34
N TYR A 283 12.43 1.61 35.37
CA TYR A 283 13.29 2.80 35.30
C TYR A 283 12.86 3.83 34.24
N ALA A 284 11.55 3.95 34.03
CA ALA A 284 10.93 4.93 33.15
C ALA A 284 10.76 6.26 33.89
N THR A 285 11.64 7.21 33.62
CA THR A 285 11.53 8.57 34.18
C THR A 285 10.60 9.43 33.29
N PRO A 286 9.53 10.03 33.83
CA PRO A 286 8.67 10.92 33.06
C PRO A 286 9.38 12.23 32.75
N GLY A 287 8.98 12.90 31.67
CA GLY A 287 9.60 14.17 31.26
C GLY A 287 9.28 15.34 32.20
N ALA A 288 8.13 15.30 32.88
CA ALA A 288 7.74 16.24 33.92
C ALA A 288 7.75 15.54 35.29
N GLN A 289 8.31 16.19 36.31
CA GLN A 289 8.48 15.63 37.67
C GLN A 289 7.75 16.43 38.75
N SER A 290 6.82 17.32 38.35
CA SER A 290 6.00 18.07 39.31
C SER A 290 5.03 17.13 40.04
N GLN A 291 4.85 17.33 41.34
CA GLN A 291 3.87 16.62 42.16
C GLN A 291 2.42 16.90 41.72
N VAL A 292 2.17 18.10 41.21
CA VAL A 292 0.90 18.47 40.58
C VAL A 292 1.18 18.83 39.12
N LEU A 293 0.67 18.02 38.20
CA LEU A 293 0.85 18.20 36.76
C LEU A 293 -0.15 19.24 36.24
N SER A 294 0.36 20.30 35.62
CA SER A 294 -0.43 21.27 34.88
C SER A 294 -0.74 20.76 33.46
N LYS A 295 -1.65 21.42 32.74
CA LYS A 295 -1.98 21.08 31.34
C LYS A 295 -0.76 21.07 30.40
N GLU A 296 0.24 21.91 30.68
CA GLU A 296 1.49 21.96 29.91
C GLU A 296 2.40 20.77 30.24
N ASP A 297 2.39 20.32 31.49
CA ASP A 297 3.16 19.16 31.97
C ASP A 297 2.61 17.84 31.43
N LEU A 298 1.29 17.75 31.19
CA LEU A 298 0.68 16.54 30.62
C LEU A 298 1.26 16.21 29.24
N ALA A 299 1.51 17.22 28.39
CA ALA A 299 2.06 17.01 27.07
C ALA A 299 3.55 16.60 27.10
N SER A 300 4.29 17.05 28.11
CA SER A 300 5.72 16.74 28.29
C SER A 300 5.96 15.47 29.14
N PHE A 301 4.91 14.95 29.79
CA PHE A 301 4.98 13.75 30.63
C PHE A 301 5.44 12.50 29.87
N ILE A 302 4.92 12.29 28.65
CA ILE A 302 5.34 11.18 27.80
C ILE A 302 6.74 11.45 27.24
N ASN A 303 7.74 10.74 27.77
CA ASN A 303 9.09 10.79 27.22
C ASN A 303 9.23 9.81 26.04
N ALA A 304 8.68 10.20 24.88
CA ALA A 304 8.69 9.37 23.65
C ALA A 304 10.10 9.01 23.14
N ALA A 305 11.15 9.65 23.65
CA ALA A 305 12.55 9.33 23.32
C ALA A 305 13.10 8.16 24.15
N GLU A 306 12.53 7.86 25.32
CA GLU A 306 13.01 6.83 26.25
C GLU A 306 12.03 5.66 26.42
N TRP A 307 10.75 5.80 26.04
CA TRP A 307 9.76 4.72 26.17
C TRP A 307 9.61 3.95 24.85
N PRO A 308 10.16 2.72 24.72
CA PRO A 308 10.02 1.90 23.53
C PRO A 308 8.61 1.33 23.45
N LEU A 309 7.68 2.09 22.86
CA LEU A 309 6.32 1.62 22.63
C LEU A 309 6.31 0.58 21.50
N SER A 310 5.69 -0.57 21.76
CA SER A 310 5.55 -1.66 20.80
C SER A 310 4.93 -1.15 19.47
N PRO A 311 5.60 -1.37 18.32
CA PRO A 311 5.11 -0.89 17.04
C PRO A 311 3.84 -1.63 16.59
N SER A 312 3.05 -1.01 15.71
CA SER A 312 1.87 -1.63 15.13
C SER A 312 2.20 -2.93 14.40
N ILE A 313 1.54 -4.02 14.80
CA ILE A 313 1.56 -5.29 14.10
C ILE A 313 0.57 -5.19 12.91
N ALA A 314 0.96 -5.69 11.74
CA ALA A 314 0.11 -5.83 10.56
C ALA A 314 -0.52 -4.54 9.97
N GLY A 315 0.01 -3.35 10.28
CA GLY A 315 -0.45 -2.08 9.68
C GLY A 315 -1.70 -1.47 10.33
N ALA A 316 -2.21 -2.05 11.41
CA ALA A 316 -3.32 -1.49 12.20
C ALA A 316 -2.87 -0.27 13.04
N PRO A 317 -3.72 0.75 13.25
CA PRO A 317 -3.43 1.85 14.18
C PRO A 317 -3.36 1.36 15.63
N THR A 318 -2.32 1.82 16.35
CA THR A 318 -2.08 1.46 17.76
C THR A 318 -2.68 2.49 18.72
N VAL A 319 -3.37 2.02 19.75
CA VAL A 319 -3.90 2.80 20.89
C VAL A 319 -3.14 2.40 22.15
N ASN A 320 -2.51 3.37 22.81
CA ASN A 320 -1.62 3.12 23.94
C ASN A 320 -2.30 3.40 25.28
N PHE A 321 -2.36 2.41 26.16
CA PHE A 321 -2.83 2.54 27.53
C PHE A 321 -1.66 2.40 28.49
N VAL A 322 -1.31 3.48 29.18
CA VAL A 322 -0.13 3.52 30.06
C VAL A 322 -0.57 3.70 31.49
N ILE A 323 -0.16 2.78 32.37
CA ILE A 323 -0.24 2.94 33.82
C ILE A 323 1.14 3.36 34.29
N TYR A 324 1.25 4.57 34.82
CA TYR A 324 2.47 5.07 35.44
C TYR A 324 2.35 5.02 36.95
N ILE A 325 3.34 4.44 37.62
CA ILE A 325 3.38 4.35 39.07
C ILE A 325 4.09 5.56 39.66
N GLY A 326 3.34 6.38 40.39
CA GLY A 326 3.83 7.61 41.00
C GLY A 326 2.81 8.27 41.93
N ASP A 327 3.29 9.19 42.75
CA ASP A 327 2.53 9.99 43.71
C ASP A 327 1.95 11.29 43.12
N GLN A 328 2.20 11.51 41.82
CA GLN A 328 1.79 12.70 41.09
C GLN A 328 0.26 12.76 40.91
N LYS A 329 -0.29 13.97 40.94
CA LYS A 329 -1.72 14.25 40.70
C LYS A 329 -1.89 15.28 39.60
N ILE A 330 -3.03 15.28 38.92
CA ILE A 330 -3.34 16.27 37.87
C ILE A 330 -4.16 17.40 38.49
N GLY A 331 -3.71 18.65 38.37
CA GLY A 331 -4.52 19.80 38.78
C GLY A 331 -5.56 20.16 37.72
N LEU A 332 -6.85 20.22 38.09
CA LEU A 332 -7.89 20.80 37.23
C LEU A 332 -8.02 22.32 37.48
N ASP A 333 -8.63 23.04 36.53
CA ASP A 333 -8.86 24.49 36.58
C ASP A 333 -9.68 24.96 37.82
N SER A 334 -10.28 24.03 38.57
CA SER A 334 -10.86 24.26 39.90
C SER A 334 -9.87 23.76 40.96
N GLU A 335 -9.38 24.65 41.84
CA GLU A 335 -8.32 24.38 42.84
C GLU A 335 -8.59 23.21 43.83
N THR A 336 -9.75 22.54 43.74
CA THR A 336 -10.20 21.48 44.65
C THR A 336 -10.34 20.09 44.03
N GLU A 337 -10.29 19.95 42.70
CA GLU A 337 -10.44 18.66 42.03
C GLU A 337 -9.13 18.20 41.38
N THR A 338 -8.73 16.95 41.68
CA THR A 338 -7.56 16.32 41.06
C THR A 338 -7.97 15.08 40.27
N SER A 339 -7.48 14.94 39.04
CA SER A 339 -7.68 13.73 38.22
C SER A 339 -6.46 12.82 38.33
N GLN A 340 -6.70 11.52 38.13
CA GLN A 340 -5.66 10.49 38.07
C GLN A 340 -5.37 10.04 36.64
N SER A 341 -6.13 10.51 35.64
CA SER A 341 -5.93 10.09 34.26
C SER A 341 -6.25 11.18 33.26
N TRP A 342 -5.69 11.04 32.06
CA TRP A 342 -6.01 11.87 30.91
C TRP A 342 -5.86 11.09 29.61
N MET A 343 -6.39 11.68 28.53
CA MET A 343 -6.44 11.08 27.20
C MET A 343 -5.67 11.96 26.21
N PHE A 344 -4.83 11.32 25.39
CA PHE A 344 -4.19 11.93 24.24
C PHE A 344 -5.00 11.64 22.97
N PRO A 345 -5.50 12.68 22.29
CA PRO A 345 -6.17 12.55 21.00
C PRO A 345 -5.39 11.68 20.01
N GLN A 346 -6.09 10.75 19.37
CA GLN A 346 -5.53 9.84 18.36
C GLN A 346 -4.34 8.96 18.81
N TRP A 347 -4.04 8.89 20.12
CA TRP A 347 -2.89 8.14 20.63
C TRP A 347 -3.26 7.14 21.73
N GLY A 348 -4.07 7.53 22.72
CA GLY A 348 -4.35 6.66 23.87
C GLY A 348 -4.59 7.40 25.18
N SER A 349 -4.27 6.78 26.31
CA SER A 349 -4.48 7.32 27.65
C SER A 349 -3.38 6.95 28.64
N VAL A 350 -3.16 7.83 29.62
CA VAL A 350 -2.26 7.62 30.74
C VAL A 350 -3.05 7.67 32.04
N TYR A 351 -2.75 6.73 32.94
CA TYR A 351 -3.30 6.62 34.29
C TYR A 351 -2.16 6.68 35.31
N LEU A 352 -2.30 7.53 36.33
CA LEU A 352 -1.38 7.67 37.46
C LEU A 352 -1.88 6.81 38.61
N LEU A 353 -1.12 5.76 38.92
CA LEU A 353 -1.44 4.85 40.02
C LEU A 353 -0.47 5.09 41.18
N SER A 354 -1.01 5.56 42.30
CA SER A 354 -0.23 5.72 43.54
C SER A 354 -0.21 4.40 44.31
N LEU A 355 0.99 3.86 44.52
CA LEU A 355 1.22 2.64 45.28
C LEU A 355 2.32 2.85 46.33
N PRO A 356 2.29 2.13 47.46
CA PRO A 356 3.39 2.12 48.42
C PRO A 356 4.69 1.63 47.76
N GLU A 357 5.83 2.24 48.09
CA GLU A 357 7.16 1.93 47.50
C GLU A 357 7.59 0.45 47.67
N THR A 358 7.02 -0.26 48.64
CA THR A 358 7.31 -1.67 48.93
C THR A 358 6.56 -2.66 48.02
N THR A 359 5.68 -2.18 47.15
CA THR A 359 4.82 -3.03 46.32
C THR A 359 5.60 -3.60 45.14
N THR A 360 5.76 -4.92 45.10
CA THR A 360 6.52 -5.62 44.04
C THR A 360 5.63 -6.16 42.92
N HIS A 361 4.33 -6.35 43.18
CA HIS A 361 3.34 -6.92 42.26
C HIS A 361 2.03 -6.12 42.31
N VAL A 362 1.41 -5.88 41.16
CA VAL A 362 0.11 -5.20 41.05
C VAL A 362 -1.00 -6.22 40.80
N SER A 363 -1.93 -6.33 41.74
CA SER A 363 -3.05 -7.27 41.66
C SER A 363 -4.16 -6.79 40.71
N SER A 364 -4.99 -7.73 40.23
CA SER A 364 -6.14 -7.44 39.37
C SER A 364 -7.13 -6.45 40.02
N GLU A 365 -7.34 -6.54 41.34
CA GLU A 365 -8.26 -5.66 42.07
C GLU A 365 -7.79 -4.19 42.05
N THR A 366 -6.48 -3.97 42.15
CA THR A 366 -5.88 -2.63 42.01
C THR A 366 -5.99 -2.10 40.58
N LEU A 367 -5.96 -2.97 39.57
CA LEU A 367 -6.10 -2.60 38.15
C LEU A 367 -7.53 -2.28 37.73
N LYS A 368 -8.55 -2.59 38.56
CA LYS A 368 -9.97 -2.37 38.24
C LYS A 368 -10.28 -0.93 37.81
N GLN A 369 -9.87 0.07 38.59
CA GLN A 369 -10.13 1.49 38.27
C GLN A 369 -9.40 1.96 37.00
N PRO A 370 -8.09 1.67 36.81
CA PRO A 370 -7.42 1.91 35.54
C PRO A 370 -8.12 1.30 34.33
N MET A 371 -8.54 0.03 34.40
CA MET A 371 -9.19 -0.66 33.28
C MET A 371 -10.55 -0.05 32.91
N LEU A 372 -11.38 0.28 33.91
CA LEU A 372 -12.66 0.95 33.67
C LEU A 372 -12.46 2.35 33.05
N THR A 373 -11.44 3.07 33.51
CA THR A 373 -11.07 4.39 32.97
C THR A 373 -10.60 4.28 31.52
N PHE A 374 -9.74 3.30 31.21
CA PHE A 374 -9.29 3.04 29.84
C PHE A 374 -10.43 2.63 28.93
N THR A 375 -11.42 1.88 29.43
CA THR A 375 -12.63 1.54 28.67
C THR A 375 -13.42 2.79 28.29
N GLY A 376 -13.64 3.71 29.24
CA GLY A 376 -14.29 5.00 28.96
C GLY A 376 -13.51 5.87 27.96
N HIS A 377 -12.19 5.93 28.11
CA HIS A 377 -11.32 6.64 27.17
C HIS A 377 -11.30 5.98 25.78
N LEU A 378 -11.33 4.65 25.69
CA LEU A 378 -11.43 3.93 24.42
C LEU A 378 -12.71 4.32 23.68
N LEU A 379 -13.86 4.32 24.36
CA LEU A 379 -15.13 4.74 23.76
C LEU A 379 -15.07 6.19 23.27
N SER A 380 -14.42 7.08 24.02
CA SER A 380 -14.22 8.48 23.61
C SER A 380 -13.29 8.61 22.39
N LEU A 381 -12.18 7.86 22.36
CA LEU A 381 -11.24 7.81 21.24
C LEU A 381 -11.87 7.22 19.98
N LEU A 382 -12.71 6.19 20.11
CA LEU A 382 -13.49 5.64 19.01
C LEU A 382 -14.59 6.61 18.53
N GLY A 383 -14.81 7.72 19.24
CA GLY A 383 -15.81 8.71 18.88
C GLY A 383 -17.23 8.24 19.17
N THR A 384 -17.43 7.42 20.20
CA THR A 384 -18.75 6.96 20.64
C THR A 384 -19.58 8.15 21.16
N PRO A 385 -20.89 8.24 20.83
CA PRO A 385 -21.79 9.24 21.41
C PRO A 385 -21.77 9.23 22.93
N GLN A 386 -22.14 10.36 23.54
CA GLN A 386 -22.17 10.49 25.00
C GLN A 386 -23.57 10.27 25.56
N SER A 387 -24.61 10.50 24.74
CA SER A 387 -26.00 10.44 25.14
C SER A 387 -26.62 9.05 24.88
N GLY A 388 -27.49 8.61 25.78
CA GLY A 388 -28.26 7.37 25.64
C GLY A 388 -27.62 6.12 26.27
N SER A 389 -28.37 5.02 26.26
CA SER A 389 -27.91 3.72 26.75
C SER A 389 -26.78 3.16 25.88
N LEU A 390 -25.98 2.23 26.42
CA LEU A 390 -24.85 1.63 25.69
C LEU A 390 -25.28 1.04 24.33
N PRO A 391 -26.37 0.25 24.21
CA PRO A 391 -26.81 -0.27 22.92
C PRO A 391 -27.15 0.83 21.91
N LEU A 392 -27.80 1.91 22.37
CA LEU A 392 -28.16 3.06 21.53
C LEU A 392 -26.91 3.77 21.02
N ARG A 393 -25.94 4.03 21.91
CA ARG A 393 -24.65 4.66 21.56
C ARG A 393 -23.86 3.85 20.52
N LEU A 394 -23.84 2.53 20.65
CA LEU A 394 -23.14 1.63 19.72
C LEU A 394 -23.86 1.55 18.36
N SER A 395 -25.18 1.48 18.38
CA SER A 395 -26.01 1.52 17.18
C SER A 395 -25.78 2.83 16.39
N THR A 396 -25.77 3.96 17.09
CA THR A 396 -25.43 5.27 16.53
C THR A 396 -23.99 5.32 16.01
N LEU A 397 -23.01 4.77 16.75
CA LEU A 397 -21.62 4.70 16.28
C LEU A 397 -21.51 3.91 14.97
N SER A 398 -22.20 2.76 14.85
CA SER A 398 -22.22 1.95 13.62
C SER A 398 -22.73 2.75 12.42
N ARG A 399 -23.82 3.51 12.57
CA ARG A 399 -24.36 4.37 11.51
C ARG A 399 -23.41 5.51 11.13
N ILE A 400 -22.81 6.17 12.12
CA ILE A 400 -21.79 7.20 11.89
C ILE A 400 -20.61 6.64 11.10
N ARG A 401 -20.12 5.44 11.45
CA ARG A 401 -19.01 4.79 10.73
C ARG A 401 -19.41 4.35 9.32
N SER A 402 -20.63 3.87 9.13
CA SER A 402 -21.17 3.53 7.81
C SER A 402 -21.18 4.75 6.88
N ALA A 403 -21.64 5.89 7.40
CA ALA A 403 -21.64 7.16 6.66
C ALA A 403 -20.22 7.63 6.31
N ASP A 404 -19.30 7.65 7.28
CA ASP A 404 -17.90 8.05 7.09
C ASP A 404 -17.20 7.21 6.01
N LEU A 405 -17.35 5.88 6.08
CA LEU A 405 -16.78 4.95 5.11
C LEU A 405 -17.37 5.11 3.71
N LEU A 406 -18.70 5.26 3.60
CA LEU A 406 -19.37 5.48 2.32
C LEU A 406 -18.85 6.75 1.64
N LEU A 407 -18.70 7.84 2.39
CA LEU A 407 -18.19 9.11 1.88
C LEU A 407 -16.71 9.00 1.47
N ARG A 408 -15.89 8.30 2.25
CA ARG A 408 -14.47 8.05 1.95
C ARG A 408 -14.30 7.24 0.67
N ALA A 409 -14.96 6.10 0.55
CA ALA A 409 -14.92 5.26 -0.64
C ALA A 409 -15.37 6.00 -1.91
N SER A 410 -16.45 6.78 -1.80
CA SER A 410 -16.95 7.64 -2.90
C SER A 410 -15.92 8.70 -3.32
N SER A 411 -15.24 9.32 -2.36
CA SER A 411 -14.17 10.30 -2.62
C SER A 411 -12.94 9.67 -3.27
N THR A 412 -12.55 8.47 -2.84
CA THR A 412 -11.45 7.70 -3.44
C THR A 412 -11.77 7.33 -4.89
N LEU A 413 -13.00 6.87 -5.19
CA LEU A 413 -13.46 6.66 -6.58
C LEU A 413 -13.39 7.94 -7.42
N GLY A 414 -13.87 9.07 -6.89
CA GLY A 414 -13.78 10.35 -7.59
C GLY A 414 -12.34 10.77 -7.89
N SER A 415 -11.43 10.52 -6.96
CA SER A 415 -10.00 10.78 -7.15
C SER A 415 -9.40 9.87 -8.24
N LEU A 416 -9.77 8.59 -8.27
CA LEU A 416 -9.38 7.64 -9.31
C LEU A 416 -9.94 8.03 -10.69
N ALA A 417 -11.20 8.46 -10.76
CA ALA A 417 -11.83 8.92 -12.00
C ALA A 417 -11.11 10.17 -12.57
N ARG A 418 -10.83 11.17 -11.73
CA ARG A 418 -10.07 12.36 -12.12
C ARG A 418 -8.65 12.02 -12.56
N LEU A 419 -7.99 11.06 -11.90
CA LEU A 419 -6.66 10.56 -12.30
C LEU A 419 -6.72 9.90 -13.69
N SER A 420 -7.71 9.03 -13.92
CA SER A 420 -7.90 8.33 -15.19
C SER A 420 -8.21 9.30 -16.34
N LEU A 421 -8.97 10.36 -16.08
CA LEU A 421 -9.23 11.44 -17.05
C LEU A 421 -7.99 12.30 -17.32
N ALA A 422 -7.21 12.62 -16.29
CA ALA A 422 -6.02 13.46 -16.42
C ALA A 422 -4.87 12.74 -17.16
N LEU A 423 -4.82 11.41 -17.10
CA LEU A 423 -3.74 10.60 -17.67
C LEU A 423 -4.31 9.55 -18.65
N PRO A 424 -4.74 9.95 -19.86
CA PRO A 424 -5.39 9.02 -20.81
C PRO A 424 -4.46 7.95 -21.39
N SER A 425 -3.13 8.11 -21.24
CA SER A 425 -2.10 7.20 -21.74
C SER A 425 -1.66 6.12 -20.75
N ILE A 426 -2.26 6.05 -19.55
CA ILE A 426 -1.94 4.99 -18.57
C ILE A 426 -2.72 3.71 -18.88
N SER A 427 -2.07 2.57 -18.73
CA SER A 427 -2.77 1.28 -18.68
C SER A 427 -3.66 1.22 -17.44
N ILE A 428 -4.86 0.67 -17.61
CA ILE A 428 -5.79 0.37 -16.52
C ILE A 428 -6.02 -1.13 -16.56
N PRO A 429 -5.49 -1.90 -15.60
CA PRO A 429 -5.66 -3.34 -15.58
C PRO A 429 -7.08 -3.74 -15.16
N HIS A 430 -7.43 -4.99 -15.43
CA HIS A 430 -8.72 -5.56 -15.06
C HIS A 430 -8.97 -5.55 -13.55
N SER A 431 -7.93 -5.80 -12.74
CA SER A 431 -7.97 -5.70 -11.27
C SER A 431 -8.53 -4.37 -10.76
N VAL A 432 -8.15 -3.26 -11.39
CA VAL A 432 -8.66 -1.92 -11.04
C VAL A 432 -10.11 -1.77 -11.47
N ALA A 433 -10.48 -2.28 -12.65
CA ALA A 433 -11.86 -2.23 -13.12
C ALA A 433 -12.80 -3.08 -12.26
N ASP A 434 -12.38 -4.28 -11.87
CA ASP A 434 -13.11 -5.18 -10.99
C ASP A 434 -13.24 -4.56 -9.58
N GLY A 435 -12.16 -3.96 -9.07
CA GLY A 435 -12.19 -3.23 -7.80
C GLY A 435 -13.15 -2.04 -7.84
N VAL A 436 -13.18 -1.26 -8.93
CA VAL A 436 -14.14 -0.16 -9.12
C VAL A 436 -15.58 -0.67 -9.21
N ALA A 437 -15.82 -1.76 -9.94
CA ALA A 437 -17.15 -2.36 -10.06
C ALA A 437 -17.66 -2.86 -8.70
N SER A 438 -16.83 -3.63 -7.98
CA SER A 438 -17.13 -4.12 -6.63
C SER A 438 -17.37 -2.97 -5.64
N THR A 439 -16.54 -1.93 -5.71
CA THR A 439 -16.74 -0.71 -4.89
C THR A 439 -18.10 -0.09 -5.14
N MET A 440 -18.50 0.09 -6.41
CA MET A 440 -19.78 0.71 -6.75
C MET A 440 -20.99 -0.14 -6.33
N GLU A 441 -20.91 -1.45 -6.47
CA GLU A 441 -21.94 -2.38 -6.02
C GLU A 441 -22.13 -2.31 -4.50
N HIS A 442 -21.04 -2.41 -3.74
CA HIS A 442 -21.10 -2.33 -2.28
C HIS A 442 -21.42 -0.92 -1.79
N LEU A 443 -21.05 0.15 -2.50
CA LEU A 443 -21.54 1.50 -2.21
C LEU A 443 -23.06 1.60 -2.36
N GLN A 444 -23.63 0.98 -3.39
CA GLN A 444 -25.07 0.96 -3.61
C GLN A 444 -25.80 0.19 -2.49
N GLN A 445 -25.29 -0.99 -2.13
CA GLN A 445 -25.83 -1.79 -1.02
C GLN A 445 -25.68 -1.05 0.32
N ALA A 446 -24.52 -0.44 0.59
CA ALA A 446 -24.30 0.36 1.79
C ALA A 446 -25.26 1.54 1.87
N CYS A 447 -25.47 2.27 0.77
CA CYS A 447 -26.41 3.38 0.68
C CYS A 447 -27.85 2.94 1.00
N ALA A 448 -28.28 1.77 0.49
CA ALA A 448 -29.61 1.23 0.72
C ALA A 448 -29.83 0.79 2.18
N SER A 449 -28.77 0.37 2.87
CA SER A 449 -28.81 -0.23 4.22
C SER A 449 -28.16 0.63 5.32
N LEU A 450 -28.02 1.95 5.12
CA LEU A 450 -27.37 2.88 6.08
C LEU A 450 -27.98 2.89 7.49
N GLY A 451 -29.26 2.51 7.63
CA GLY A 451 -29.95 2.39 8.92
C GLY A 451 -29.68 1.07 9.66
N ALA A 452 -29.14 0.06 8.96
CA ALA A 452 -28.96 -1.30 9.43
C ALA A 452 -27.48 -1.67 9.64
N PRO A 453 -27.17 -2.73 10.41
CA PRO A 453 -25.80 -3.22 10.59
C PRO A 453 -25.12 -3.66 9.28
N SER A 454 -25.90 -4.17 8.32
CA SER A 454 -25.46 -4.55 6.97
C SER A 454 -24.82 -3.39 6.21
N GLY A 455 -25.28 -2.15 6.45
CA GLY A 455 -24.71 -0.93 5.87
C GLY A 455 -23.24 -0.74 6.22
N LEU A 456 -22.84 -1.04 7.46
CA LEU A 456 -21.44 -0.93 7.88
C LEU A 456 -20.56 -1.96 7.17
N LEU A 457 -21.05 -3.20 7.02
CA LEU A 457 -20.33 -4.26 6.34
C LEU A 457 -20.03 -3.88 4.89
N HIS A 458 -21.06 -3.47 4.13
CA HIS A 458 -20.88 -3.09 2.74
C HIS A 458 -20.01 -1.83 2.59
N ALA A 459 -20.14 -0.85 3.50
CA ALA A 459 -19.30 0.34 3.49
C ALA A 459 -17.82 0.03 3.72
N ARG A 460 -17.49 -0.98 4.56
CA ARG A 460 -16.10 -1.45 4.76
C ARG A 460 -15.53 -2.06 3.49
N ILE A 461 -16.26 -2.99 2.87
CA ILE A 461 -15.80 -3.67 1.66
C ILE A 461 -15.59 -2.64 0.54
N ALA A 462 -16.52 -1.70 0.39
CA ALA A 462 -16.39 -0.62 -0.58
C ALA A 462 -15.13 0.23 -0.35
N GLU A 463 -14.81 0.59 0.90
CA GLU A 463 -13.61 1.38 1.19
C GLU A 463 -12.32 0.59 0.93
N GLU A 464 -12.28 -0.69 1.32
CA GLU A 464 -11.13 -1.56 1.08
C GLU A 464 -10.87 -1.77 -0.41
N GLU A 465 -11.92 -2.04 -1.20
CA GLU A 465 -11.84 -2.22 -2.65
C GLU A 465 -11.48 -0.91 -3.38
N ALA A 466 -12.01 0.23 -2.93
CA ALA A 466 -11.66 1.54 -3.49
C ALA A 466 -10.19 1.87 -3.26
N GLU A 467 -9.69 1.63 -2.05
CA GLU A 467 -8.27 1.82 -1.69
C GLU A 467 -7.39 0.84 -2.46
N ARG A 468 -7.78 -0.43 -2.59
CA ARG A 468 -7.08 -1.44 -3.38
C ARG A 468 -6.95 -1.02 -4.84
N ALA A 469 -8.03 -0.54 -5.45
CA ALA A 469 -8.05 -0.06 -6.83
C ALA A 469 -7.21 1.24 -7.02
N PHE A 470 -7.20 2.13 -6.01
CA PHE A 470 -6.42 3.38 -6.08
C PHE A 470 -4.92 3.18 -5.83
N PHE A 471 -4.58 2.28 -4.90
CA PHE A 471 -3.21 2.01 -4.42
C PHE A 471 -2.58 0.74 -4.99
N GLU A 472 -3.13 0.18 -6.08
CA GLU A 472 -2.50 -0.90 -6.82
C GLU A 472 -0.98 -0.63 -6.96
N LYS A 473 -0.15 -1.60 -6.55
CA LYS A 473 1.27 -1.42 -6.24
C LYS A 473 2.04 -0.76 -7.39
N LYS A 474 2.20 0.56 -7.32
CA LYS A 474 2.95 1.33 -8.33
C LYS A 474 4.45 1.01 -8.21
N PRO A 475 5.15 0.76 -9.33
CA PRO A 475 6.59 0.55 -9.33
C PRO A 475 7.32 1.79 -8.81
N THR A 476 8.42 1.57 -8.09
CA THR A 476 9.28 2.66 -7.56
C THR A 476 10.04 3.34 -8.69
N LEU A 477 10.50 2.58 -9.67
CA LEU A 477 11.09 3.08 -10.91
C LEU A 477 10.43 2.41 -12.10
N THR A 478 10.13 3.19 -13.14
CA THR A 478 9.82 2.70 -14.48
C THR A 478 10.88 3.27 -15.42
N LEU A 479 11.58 2.40 -16.14
CA LEU A 479 12.72 2.79 -16.96
C LEU A 479 12.88 1.89 -18.19
N THR A 480 13.59 2.39 -19.19
CA THR A 480 13.99 1.61 -20.36
C THR A 480 15.48 1.24 -20.27
N LEU A 481 15.83 0.03 -20.71
CA LEU A 481 17.22 -0.45 -20.79
C LEU A 481 17.57 -0.90 -22.21
N PRO A 482 18.77 -0.60 -22.73
CA PRO A 482 19.22 -1.17 -24.00
C PRO A 482 19.64 -2.63 -23.80
N SER A 483 19.11 -3.54 -24.62
CA SER A 483 19.53 -4.94 -24.63
C SER A 483 21.00 -5.06 -25.03
N ILE A 484 21.79 -5.88 -24.35
CA ILE A 484 23.19 -6.13 -24.72
C ILE A 484 23.33 -6.93 -26.02
N HIS A 485 22.25 -7.50 -26.54
CA HIS A 485 22.29 -8.25 -27.79
C HIS A 485 22.40 -7.31 -29.00
N ASP A 486 21.57 -6.28 -29.04
CA ASP A 486 21.34 -5.44 -30.22
C ASP A 486 20.86 -4.01 -29.91
N GLY A 487 20.92 -3.56 -28.65
CA GLY A 487 20.60 -2.20 -28.24
C GLY A 487 19.11 -1.83 -28.26
N ILE A 488 18.21 -2.79 -28.50
CA ILE A 488 16.77 -2.52 -28.46
C ILE A 488 16.31 -2.16 -27.05
N THR A 489 15.28 -1.32 -26.96
CA THR A 489 14.77 -0.85 -25.68
C THR A 489 13.88 -1.89 -25.00
N LEU A 490 14.21 -2.23 -23.75
CA LEU A 490 13.45 -3.10 -22.86
C LEU A 490 12.76 -2.26 -21.80
N ASP A 491 11.45 -2.45 -21.63
CA ASP A 491 10.66 -1.76 -20.61
C ASP A 491 10.75 -2.51 -19.28
N CYS A 492 11.20 -1.81 -18.23
CA CYS A 492 11.60 -2.38 -16.96
C CYS A 492 10.99 -1.61 -15.78
N ARG A 493 10.67 -2.33 -14.71
CA ARG A 493 10.12 -1.80 -13.47
C ARG A 493 10.92 -2.31 -12.27
N ILE A 494 11.18 -1.44 -11.30
CA ILE A 494 11.82 -1.79 -10.03
C ILE A 494 10.88 -1.46 -8.88
N TYR A 495 10.74 -2.40 -7.95
CA TYR A 495 9.93 -2.29 -6.76
C TYR A 495 10.84 -2.38 -5.52
N HIS A 496 10.79 -1.36 -4.67
CA HIS A 496 11.51 -1.35 -3.40
C HIS A 496 10.70 -2.07 -2.30
N PRO A 497 11.35 -2.91 -1.47
CA PRO A 497 10.70 -3.51 -0.30
C PRO A 497 10.48 -2.46 0.80
N LEU A 498 9.67 -2.82 1.80
CA LEU A 498 9.39 -1.95 2.95
C LEU A 498 10.65 -1.51 3.70
N SER A 499 11.72 -2.32 3.70
CA SER A 499 13.03 -2.03 4.28
C SER A 499 13.71 -0.77 3.71
N LEU A 500 13.35 -0.38 2.48
CA LEU A 500 13.84 0.84 1.83
C LEU A 500 12.89 2.03 1.99
N SER A 501 11.81 1.89 2.77
CA SER A 501 10.93 3.00 3.11
C SER A 501 11.66 4.06 3.93
N ALA A 502 11.25 5.32 3.77
CA ALA A 502 11.76 6.45 4.55
C ALA A 502 11.38 6.39 6.05
N SER A 503 10.61 5.37 6.47
CA SER A 503 10.25 5.15 7.86
C SER A 503 11.50 4.85 8.71
N PRO A 504 11.71 5.54 9.85
CA PRO A 504 12.81 5.26 10.75
C PRO A 504 12.74 3.86 11.39
N LYS A 505 11.56 3.20 11.35
CA LYS A 505 11.32 1.84 11.83
C LYS A 505 11.47 0.76 10.76
N ALA A 506 11.83 1.12 9.52
CA ALA A 506 12.05 0.13 8.46
C ALA A 506 13.24 -0.78 8.83
N PRO A 507 13.12 -2.12 8.67
CA PRO A 507 14.21 -3.05 8.95
C PRO A 507 15.40 -2.77 8.03
N THR A 508 16.60 -3.15 8.46
CA THR A 508 17.81 -2.98 7.65
C THR A 508 17.70 -3.79 6.36
N TRP A 509 17.87 -3.12 5.22
CA TRP A 509 17.83 -3.81 3.94
C TRP A 509 19.16 -4.55 3.71
N LEU A 510 19.09 -5.87 3.58
CA LEU A 510 20.24 -6.76 3.40
C LEU A 510 20.65 -6.95 1.93
N LYS A 511 20.21 -6.05 1.04
CA LYS A 511 20.55 -6.06 -0.41
C LYS A 511 20.09 -7.32 -1.17
N HIS A 512 19.09 -8.05 -0.67
CA HIS A 512 18.47 -9.13 -1.42
C HIS A 512 17.67 -8.58 -2.60
N ALA A 513 17.78 -9.23 -3.76
CA ALA A 513 17.12 -8.81 -4.99
C ALA A 513 16.60 -9.99 -5.81
N ALA A 514 15.55 -9.77 -6.60
CA ALA A 514 14.98 -10.75 -7.49
C ALA A 514 14.64 -10.13 -8.85
N VAL A 515 14.76 -10.91 -9.92
CA VAL A 515 14.31 -10.56 -11.27
C VAL A 515 13.26 -11.57 -11.69
N VAL A 516 12.05 -11.12 -12.03
CA VAL A 516 10.94 -12.01 -12.41
C VAL A 516 10.56 -11.75 -13.87
N ALA A 517 10.70 -12.78 -14.70
CA ALA A 517 10.35 -12.71 -16.12
C ALA A 517 8.98 -13.33 -16.43
N HIS A 518 8.32 -12.73 -17.41
CA HIS A 518 6.95 -13.04 -17.78
C HIS A 518 6.81 -14.18 -18.81
N PRO A 519 5.58 -14.69 -19.06
CA PRO A 519 5.35 -15.81 -19.99
C PRO A 519 5.39 -15.33 -21.45
N TYR A 520 5.06 -16.20 -22.40
CA TYR A 520 5.37 -15.96 -23.83
C TYR A 520 4.74 -14.68 -24.39
N ALA A 521 5.58 -13.72 -24.82
CA ALA A 521 5.15 -12.41 -25.30
C ALA A 521 4.13 -12.45 -26.46
N PRO A 522 4.32 -13.28 -27.50
CA PRO A 522 3.37 -13.34 -28.63
C PRO A 522 1.97 -13.83 -28.26
N MET A 523 1.81 -14.50 -27.12
CA MET A 523 0.52 -14.94 -26.59
C MET A 523 -0.07 -13.95 -25.57
N GLY A 524 0.44 -12.71 -25.53
CA GLY A 524 -0.03 -11.67 -24.62
C GLY A 524 0.70 -11.62 -23.27
N GLY A 525 1.76 -12.42 -23.08
CA GLY A 525 2.56 -12.38 -21.86
C GLY A 525 3.31 -11.05 -21.72
N CYS A 526 3.22 -10.44 -20.54
CA CYS A 526 3.98 -9.26 -20.15
C CYS A 526 4.20 -9.28 -18.63
N TYR A 527 5.02 -8.37 -18.10
CA TYR A 527 5.28 -8.26 -16.67
C TYR A 527 4.04 -8.00 -15.80
N ASP A 528 2.87 -7.68 -16.40
CA ASP A 528 1.58 -7.45 -15.71
C ASP A 528 0.79 -8.76 -15.57
N ASP A 529 1.38 -9.89 -15.95
CA ASP A 529 0.79 -11.22 -15.78
C ASP A 529 0.49 -11.51 -14.29
N PRO A 530 -0.71 -12.01 -13.95
CA PRO A 530 -1.11 -12.24 -12.55
C PRO A 530 -0.16 -13.15 -11.76
N VAL A 531 0.41 -14.18 -12.41
CA VAL A 531 1.35 -15.12 -11.77
C VAL A 531 2.68 -14.42 -11.48
N VAL A 532 3.15 -13.58 -12.40
CA VAL A 532 4.33 -12.72 -12.19
C VAL A 532 4.07 -11.72 -11.08
N GLY A 533 2.89 -11.10 -11.07
CA GLY A 533 2.45 -10.14 -10.06
C GLY A 533 2.45 -10.74 -8.65
N GLU A 534 1.87 -11.93 -8.48
CA GLU A 534 1.85 -12.62 -7.18
C GLU A 534 3.24 -13.09 -6.72
N ALA A 535 4.04 -13.67 -7.62
CA ALA A 535 5.41 -14.05 -7.30
C ALA A 535 6.26 -12.84 -6.88
N ALA A 536 6.18 -11.73 -7.63
CA ALA A 536 6.86 -10.48 -7.32
C ALA A 536 6.36 -9.87 -5.99
N ALA A 537 5.04 -9.87 -5.76
CA ALA A 537 4.43 -9.38 -4.54
C ALA A 537 4.89 -10.17 -3.30
N GLN A 538 5.00 -11.49 -3.43
CA GLN A 538 5.47 -12.35 -2.34
C GLN A 538 6.94 -12.11 -2.03
N LEU A 539 7.80 -12.01 -3.05
CA LEU A 539 9.21 -11.70 -2.87
C LEU A 539 9.44 -10.32 -2.23
N LEU A 540 8.64 -9.32 -2.60
CA LEU A 540 8.65 -7.99 -1.96
C LEU A 540 8.28 -8.07 -0.48
N ARG A 541 7.27 -8.86 -0.11
CA ARG A 541 6.88 -9.08 1.30
C ARG A 541 8.00 -9.70 2.12
N LYS A 542 8.79 -10.59 1.51
CA LYS A 542 9.97 -11.22 2.12
C LYS A 542 11.22 -10.33 2.16
N GLY A 543 11.15 -9.09 1.65
CA GLY A 543 12.24 -8.12 1.74
C GLY A 543 13.18 -8.09 0.54
N PHE A 544 12.86 -8.79 -0.55
CA PHE A 544 13.61 -8.66 -1.81
C PHE A 544 13.26 -7.35 -2.52
N LEU A 545 14.26 -6.71 -3.12
CA LEU A 545 14.04 -5.74 -4.18
C LEU A 545 13.70 -6.48 -5.47
N VAL A 546 12.57 -6.17 -6.10
CA VAL A 546 12.09 -6.95 -7.26
C VAL A 546 12.16 -6.11 -8.52
N GLY A 547 12.80 -6.66 -9.56
CA GLY A 547 12.75 -6.14 -10.93
C GLY A 547 11.85 -7.00 -11.79
N THR A 548 10.92 -6.38 -12.51
CA THR A 548 10.16 -7.01 -13.59
C THR A 548 10.43 -6.28 -14.89
N PHE A 549 10.37 -6.99 -16.01
CA PHE A 549 10.69 -6.39 -17.30
C PHE A 549 9.98 -7.13 -18.41
N ASN A 550 9.77 -6.44 -19.53
CA ASN A 550 9.21 -7.00 -20.74
C ASN A 550 10.34 -7.47 -21.66
N PHE A 551 10.25 -8.71 -22.13
CA PHE A 551 11.14 -9.19 -23.17
C PHE A 551 10.90 -8.43 -24.47
N ARG A 552 11.87 -8.49 -25.39
CA ARG A 552 11.68 -7.99 -26.75
C ARG A 552 10.38 -8.46 -27.39
N GLY A 553 9.64 -7.52 -27.97
CA GLY A 553 8.33 -7.76 -28.57
C GLY A 553 7.15 -7.93 -27.59
N ALA A 554 7.38 -7.79 -26.28
CA ALA A 554 6.32 -7.60 -25.29
C ALA A 554 6.08 -6.10 -25.04
N HIS A 555 4.85 -5.76 -24.66
CA HIS A 555 4.36 -4.41 -24.34
C HIS A 555 5.44 -3.39 -23.89
N GLY A 556 5.56 -2.24 -24.57
CA GLY A 556 6.55 -1.21 -24.22
C GLY A 556 8.01 -1.53 -24.59
N SER A 557 8.38 -2.80 -24.81
CA SER A 557 9.70 -3.21 -25.29
C SER A 557 9.73 -3.31 -26.81
N ALA A 558 10.81 -2.83 -27.42
CA ALA A 558 10.99 -2.86 -28.87
C ALA A 558 11.32 -4.28 -29.38
N GLY A 559 11.36 -4.43 -30.71
CA GLY A 559 11.75 -5.68 -31.35
C GLY A 559 10.65 -6.73 -31.41
N ARG A 560 11.03 -7.98 -31.60
CA ARG A 560 10.15 -9.16 -31.67
C ARG A 560 10.81 -10.36 -31.00
N THR A 561 9.98 -11.24 -30.45
CA THR A 561 10.44 -12.50 -29.88
C THR A 561 11.11 -13.36 -30.95
N SER A 562 12.28 -13.90 -30.62
CA SER A 562 13.12 -14.71 -31.45
C SER A 562 12.76 -16.19 -31.35
N TRP A 563 13.06 -16.92 -32.41
CA TRP A 563 12.90 -18.37 -32.46
C TRP A 563 14.03 -19.12 -31.74
N THR A 564 15.13 -18.47 -31.35
CA THR A 564 16.29 -19.16 -30.74
C THR A 564 16.35 -18.99 -29.23
N ALA A 565 15.55 -18.09 -28.66
CA ALA A 565 15.62 -17.64 -27.28
C ALA A 565 16.97 -16.99 -26.87
N LYS A 566 17.97 -16.89 -27.77
CA LYS A 566 19.27 -16.29 -27.45
C LYS A 566 19.18 -14.79 -27.17
N PRO A 567 18.52 -13.99 -28.03
CA PRO A 567 18.32 -12.58 -27.74
C PRO A 567 17.51 -12.33 -26.45
N GLU A 568 16.54 -13.18 -26.10
CA GLU A 568 15.80 -13.10 -24.84
C GLU A 568 16.66 -13.46 -23.61
N ARG A 569 17.60 -14.41 -23.75
CA ARG A 569 18.58 -14.70 -22.68
C ARG A 569 19.46 -13.47 -22.41
N ASP A 570 19.84 -12.76 -23.47
CA ASP A 570 20.65 -11.55 -23.38
C ASP A 570 19.83 -10.36 -22.84
N ASP A 571 18.54 -10.27 -23.15
CA ASP A 571 17.61 -9.32 -22.50
C ASP A 571 17.52 -9.57 -20.99
N TYR A 572 17.37 -10.83 -20.58
CA TYR A 572 17.36 -11.21 -19.16
C TYR A 572 18.69 -10.86 -18.49
N ALA A 573 19.82 -11.11 -19.17
CA ALA A 573 21.16 -10.78 -18.69
C ALA A 573 21.34 -9.26 -18.48
N THR A 574 20.82 -8.42 -19.39
CA THR A 574 20.80 -6.96 -19.23
C THR A 574 20.13 -6.55 -17.92
N VAL A 575 18.93 -7.06 -17.66
CA VAL A 575 18.15 -6.66 -16.48
C VAL A 575 18.80 -7.16 -15.18
N VAL A 576 19.33 -8.39 -15.19
CA VAL A 576 20.09 -8.93 -14.05
C VAL A 576 21.31 -8.06 -13.74
N ALA A 577 22.09 -7.68 -14.76
CA ALA A 577 23.24 -6.83 -14.58
C ALA A 577 22.83 -5.45 -14.04
N PHE A 578 21.76 -4.85 -14.59
CA PHE A 578 21.22 -3.59 -14.09
C PHE A 578 20.86 -3.66 -12.61
N VAL A 579 20.04 -4.64 -12.21
CA VAL A 579 19.57 -4.80 -10.82
C VAL A 579 20.75 -5.01 -9.87
N LEU A 580 21.74 -5.82 -10.25
CA LEU A 580 22.93 -6.05 -9.42
C LEU A 580 23.74 -4.76 -9.21
N HIS A 581 24.01 -4.00 -10.27
CA HIS A 581 24.73 -2.73 -10.15
C HIS A 581 23.91 -1.68 -9.37
N TYR A 582 22.59 -1.63 -9.61
CA TYR A 582 21.68 -0.73 -8.91
C TYR A 582 21.70 -0.99 -7.39
N VAL A 583 21.56 -2.26 -6.98
CA VAL A 583 21.62 -2.69 -5.57
C VAL A 583 22.98 -2.43 -4.93
N HIS A 584 24.07 -2.59 -5.70
CA HIS A 584 25.41 -2.27 -5.23
C HIS A 584 25.53 -0.79 -4.84
N TYR A 585 25.08 0.13 -5.71
CA TYR A 585 25.13 1.58 -5.48
C TYR A 585 24.03 2.12 -4.56
N LEU A 586 22.95 1.37 -4.33
CA LEU A 586 21.88 1.78 -3.42
C LEU A 586 22.33 1.57 -1.96
N ASP A 587 22.49 2.68 -1.24
CA ASP A 587 22.92 2.73 0.16
C ASP A 587 22.32 3.98 0.86
N PRO A 588 20.99 4.08 0.96
CA PRO A 588 20.32 5.33 1.33
C PRO A 588 20.49 5.72 2.82
N PHE A 589 20.98 4.81 3.66
CA PHE A 589 20.98 4.97 5.12
C PHE A 589 22.37 4.79 5.76
N ARG A 590 23.46 4.79 4.97
CA ARG A 590 24.81 4.85 5.54
C ARG A 590 25.00 6.22 6.21
N LEU A 591 25.41 6.22 7.48
CA LEU A 591 25.89 7.42 8.15
C LEU A 591 27.14 7.93 7.40
N HIS A 592 27.08 9.16 6.88
CA HIS A 592 28.30 9.93 6.64
C HIS A 592 28.96 10.15 8.01
N ILE A 593 29.85 9.24 8.39
CA ILE A 593 30.82 9.51 9.44
C ILE A 593 31.84 10.46 8.82
N ASP A 594 31.57 11.75 8.94
CA ASP A 594 32.59 12.78 8.89
C ASP A 594 33.52 12.53 10.10
N ASN A 595 34.54 11.69 9.90
CA ASN A 595 35.75 11.60 10.73
C ASN A 595 36.82 10.76 10.00
N ALA A 596 37.37 11.34 8.95
CA ALA A 596 38.68 10.99 8.43
C ALA A 596 39.46 12.27 8.06
N LEU A 597 39.48 13.23 9.00
CA LEU A 597 40.63 14.12 9.13
C LEU A 597 41.77 13.27 9.73
N HIS A 598 42.91 13.27 9.05
CA HIS A 598 44.17 12.58 9.38
C HIS A 598 44.31 11.13 8.91
N SER A 599 44.51 10.95 7.60
CA SER A 599 45.61 10.09 7.15
C SER A 599 46.23 10.69 5.88
N GLU A 600 47.50 11.06 5.99
CA GLU A 600 48.35 11.61 4.93
C GLU A 600 48.48 10.62 3.74
N PRO A 601 48.67 11.13 2.51
CA PRO A 601 48.87 10.28 1.34
C PRO A 601 50.29 9.69 1.35
N SER A 602 50.43 8.40 1.62
CA SER A 602 51.70 7.69 1.40
C SER A 602 51.82 7.29 -0.06
N THR A 603 52.91 7.74 -0.68
CA THR A 603 53.39 7.40 -2.03
C THR A 603 53.59 5.89 -2.22
N PRO A 604 53.53 5.39 -3.48
CA PRO A 604 53.43 3.96 -3.76
C PRO A 604 54.80 3.30 -3.69
N THR A 605 54.94 2.25 -2.86
CA THR A 605 56.11 1.37 -2.89
C THR A 605 55.68 -0.07 -3.10
N LYS A 606 55.92 -0.53 -4.33
CA LYS A 606 56.24 -1.89 -4.82
C LYS A 606 55.65 -3.15 -4.13
N LEU A 607 54.99 -3.93 -5.01
CA LEU A 607 54.95 -5.41 -5.08
C LEU A 607 54.68 -6.17 -3.77
N GLU A 608 53.41 -6.51 -3.53
CA GLU A 608 53.06 -7.76 -2.85
C GLU A 608 51.89 -8.47 -3.57
N ALA A 609 51.94 -9.79 -3.51
CA ALA A 609 51.32 -10.80 -4.36
C ALA A 609 49.77 -10.81 -4.41
N PRO A 610 49.16 -11.50 -5.41
CA PRO A 610 47.71 -11.68 -5.47
C PRO A 610 47.21 -12.39 -4.21
N ILE A 611 46.29 -11.75 -3.50
CA ILE A 611 45.56 -12.34 -2.38
C ILE A 611 44.78 -13.56 -2.92
N SER A 612 45.13 -14.76 -2.43
CA SER A 612 44.43 -16.01 -2.76
C SER A 612 42.96 -15.91 -2.36
N LEU A 613 42.09 -16.47 -3.21
CA LEU A 613 40.63 -16.55 -3.04
C LEU A 613 40.22 -17.18 -1.69
N ASP A 614 41.12 -17.94 -1.08
CA ASP A 614 40.91 -18.61 0.21
C ASP A 614 40.95 -17.65 1.41
N ALA A 615 41.67 -16.53 1.32
CA ALA A 615 41.82 -15.58 2.45
C ALA A 615 40.56 -14.72 2.67
N ALA A 616 39.71 -14.57 1.65
CA ALA A 616 38.44 -13.86 1.73
C ALA A 616 37.32 -14.68 2.42
N ILE A 617 37.59 -15.94 2.77
CA ILE A 617 36.61 -16.87 3.35
C ILE A 617 36.60 -16.80 4.90
N THR A 618 37.60 -16.18 5.53
CA THR A 618 37.85 -16.30 6.98
C THR A 618 37.51 -15.10 7.87
N SER A 619 36.82 -14.04 7.39
CA SER A 619 36.28 -12.99 8.27
C SER A 619 34.79 -13.22 8.57
N ALA A 620 34.38 -13.04 9.83
CA ALA A 620 33.07 -13.41 10.37
C ALA A 620 31.86 -12.88 9.55
N PRO A 621 30.73 -13.61 9.52
CA PRO A 621 29.89 -13.73 8.34
C PRO A 621 28.83 -12.64 8.28
N ARG A 622 29.00 -11.65 7.40
CA ARG A 622 27.81 -10.99 6.84
C ARG A 622 27.18 -11.98 5.85
N PRO A 623 25.88 -12.34 5.98
CA PRO A 623 25.24 -13.20 5.00
C PRO A 623 25.35 -12.54 3.63
N ARG A 624 25.86 -13.28 2.65
CA ARG A 624 25.99 -12.76 1.28
C ARG A 624 24.58 -12.47 0.75
N PRO A 625 24.34 -11.32 0.10
CA PRO A 625 23.02 -11.00 -0.45
C PRO A 625 22.62 -12.06 -1.47
N VAL A 626 21.32 -12.28 -1.62
CA VAL A 626 20.78 -13.27 -2.55
C VAL A 626 20.25 -12.56 -3.78
N LEU A 627 20.57 -13.11 -4.96
CA LEU A 627 20.00 -12.68 -6.23
C LEU A 627 19.17 -13.84 -6.80
N LEU A 628 17.84 -13.70 -6.73
CA LEU A 628 16.90 -14.68 -7.24
C LEU A 628 16.54 -14.38 -8.70
N MET A 629 16.91 -15.28 -9.61
CA MET A 629 16.52 -15.21 -11.02
C MET A 629 15.29 -16.10 -11.24
N ALA A 630 14.14 -15.45 -11.38
CA ALA A 630 12.84 -16.09 -11.49
C ALA A 630 12.20 -15.91 -12.87
N GLY A 631 11.30 -16.82 -13.22
CA GLY A 631 10.44 -16.67 -14.39
C GLY A 631 9.24 -17.60 -14.36
N TYR A 632 8.22 -17.25 -15.14
CA TYR A 632 7.00 -18.03 -15.34
C TYR A 632 6.87 -18.46 -16.81
N SER A 633 6.48 -19.72 -17.05
CA SER A 633 6.29 -20.33 -18.36
C SER A 633 7.50 -20.09 -19.29
N TYR A 634 7.34 -19.32 -20.38
CA TYR A 634 8.46 -18.97 -21.27
C TYR A 634 9.61 -18.28 -20.52
N GLY A 635 9.33 -17.35 -19.60
CA GLY A 635 10.35 -16.74 -18.75
C GLY A 635 11.09 -17.78 -17.89
N ALA A 636 10.37 -18.78 -17.37
CA ALA A 636 10.98 -19.90 -16.66
C ALA A 636 11.88 -20.74 -17.58
N MET A 637 11.46 -20.98 -18.83
CA MET A 637 12.28 -21.63 -19.84
C MET A 637 13.57 -20.83 -20.13
N ILE A 638 13.50 -19.51 -20.22
CA ILE A 638 14.70 -18.66 -20.37
C ILE A 638 15.63 -18.85 -19.17
N VAL A 639 15.12 -18.84 -17.94
CA VAL A 639 15.90 -19.07 -16.70
C VAL A 639 16.60 -20.44 -16.70
N THR A 640 16.01 -21.47 -17.30
CA THR A 640 16.69 -22.77 -17.45
C THR A 640 17.89 -22.74 -18.41
N ARG A 641 17.94 -21.76 -19.32
CA ARG A 641 18.92 -21.67 -20.41
C ARG A 641 19.93 -20.54 -20.26
N ILE A 642 19.71 -19.54 -19.40
CA ILE A 642 20.70 -18.47 -19.15
C ILE A 642 22.04 -19.05 -18.66
N PRO A 643 23.18 -18.41 -18.95
CA PRO A 643 24.47 -18.84 -18.41
C PRO A 643 24.54 -18.58 -16.89
N PRO A 644 25.56 -19.14 -16.19
CA PRO A 644 25.80 -18.82 -14.78
C PRO A 644 26.11 -17.32 -14.57
N LEU A 645 25.89 -16.82 -13.34
CA LEU A 645 25.95 -15.38 -13.03
C LEU A 645 27.30 -14.74 -13.37
N ASP A 646 28.41 -15.45 -13.17
CA ASP A 646 29.74 -14.96 -13.53
C ASP A 646 29.85 -14.66 -15.04
N ALA A 647 29.27 -15.52 -15.88
CA ALA A 647 29.26 -15.35 -17.33
C ALA A 647 28.29 -14.25 -17.77
N ILE A 648 27.14 -14.07 -17.09
CA ILE A 648 26.21 -12.95 -17.32
C ILE A 648 26.93 -11.61 -17.09
N LEU A 649 27.78 -11.51 -16.08
CA LEU A 649 28.41 -10.26 -15.68
C LEU A 649 29.68 -9.92 -16.48
N ARG A 650 30.30 -10.87 -17.19
CA ARG A 650 31.54 -10.63 -17.98
C ARG A 650 31.49 -9.39 -18.88
N PRO A 651 30.41 -9.13 -19.66
CA PRO A 651 30.32 -7.94 -20.50
C PRO A 651 30.31 -6.62 -19.71
N PHE A 652 29.93 -6.67 -18.43
CA PHE A 652 29.78 -5.51 -17.57
C PHE A 652 30.99 -5.28 -16.65
N ILE A 653 32.06 -6.08 -16.70
CA ILE A 653 33.22 -5.87 -15.80
C ILE A 653 33.98 -4.58 -16.13
N SER A 654 34.25 -4.34 -17.42
CA SER A 654 34.90 -3.12 -17.93
C SER A 654 34.44 -2.85 -19.37
N PRO A 655 33.16 -2.44 -19.56
CA PRO A 655 32.61 -2.19 -20.89
C PRO A 655 33.22 -0.92 -21.49
N ILE A 656 33.21 -0.86 -22.82
CA ILE A 656 33.69 0.30 -23.58
C ILE A 656 32.68 1.44 -23.40
N ALA A 657 33.15 2.65 -23.11
CA ALA A 657 32.31 3.84 -23.00
C ALA A 657 31.49 4.04 -24.29
N GLY A 658 30.16 4.20 -24.14
CA GLY A 658 29.23 4.32 -25.26
C GLY A 658 28.63 3.00 -25.78
N SER A 659 29.04 1.84 -25.22
CA SER A 659 28.35 0.56 -25.46
C SER A 659 27.07 0.42 -24.62
N ASP A 660 26.15 -0.46 -25.04
CA ASP A 660 24.91 -0.74 -24.29
C ASP A 660 25.21 -1.24 -22.86
N ALA A 661 26.24 -2.07 -22.70
CA ALA A 661 26.68 -2.55 -21.39
C ALA A 661 27.22 -1.42 -20.48
N ALA A 662 27.88 -0.42 -21.07
CA ALA A 662 28.30 0.78 -20.36
C ALA A 662 27.11 1.64 -19.95
N GLU A 663 26.14 1.83 -20.84
CA GLU A 663 24.92 2.58 -20.56
C GLU A 663 24.14 1.95 -19.40
N VAL A 664 23.94 0.63 -19.41
CA VAL A 664 23.25 -0.10 -18.33
C VAL A 664 23.91 0.14 -16.97
N ARG A 665 25.25 0.05 -16.90
CA ARG A 665 25.99 0.31 -15.65
C ARG A 665 25.85 1.73 -15.16
N LEU A 666 26.04 2.71 -16.05
CA LEU A 666 25.96 4.13 -15.70
C LEU A 666 24.54 4.51 -15.28
N ARG A 667 23.52 3.96 -15.96
CA ARG A 667 22.11 4.18 -15.62
C ARG A 667 21.76 3.59 -14.26
N ALA A 668 22.27 2.40 -13.94
CA ALA A 668 22.09 1.78 -12.62
C ALA A 668 22.71 2.64 -11.51
N ALA A 669 23.94 3.13 -11.69
CA ALA A 669 24.60 4.01 -10.74
C ALA A 669 23.84 5.33 -10.53
N HIS A 670 23.46 6.00 -11.63
CA HIS A 670 22.75 7.27 -11.59
C HIS A 670 21.39 7.18 -10.90
N LEU A 671 20.60 6.16 -11.23
CA LEU A 671 19.29 5.96 -10.61
C LEU A 671 19.41 5.58 -9.13
N ALA A 672 20.42 4.81 -8.75
CA ALA A 672 20.68 4.48 -7.35
C ALA A 672 21.07 5.73 -6.54
N GLU A 673 21.93 6.58 -7.09
CA GLU A 673 22.31 7.86 -6.47
C GLU A 673 21.11 8.78 -6.26
N GLN A 674 20.26 8.94 -7.29
CA GLN A 674 19.02 9.71 -7.17
C GLN A 674 18.11 9.16 -6.08
N GLN A 675 17.96 7.84 -6.00
CA GLN A 675 17.14 7.20 -4.97
C GLN A 675 17.76 7.32 -3.58
N ASN A 676 19.09 7.26 -3.45
CA ASN A 676 19.78 7.53 -2.19
C ASN A 676 19.48 8.94 -1.68
N ILE A 677 19.49 9.96 -2.54
CA ILE A 677 19.14 11.35 -2.18
C ILE A 677 17.67 11.45 -1.76
N VAL A 678 16.75 10.85 -2.53
CA VAL A 678 15.32 10.91 -2.23
C VAL A 678 15.01 10.21 -0.90
N LEU A 679 15.55 9.01 -0.68
CA LEU A 679 15.30 8.22 0.53
C LEU A 679 15.99 8.83 1.76
N SER A 680 17.23 9.31 1.63
CA SER A 680 17.94 9.99 2.73
C SER A 680 17.27 11.31 3.10
N SER A 681 16.86 12.13 2.12
CA SER A 681 16.14 13.39 2.37
C SER A 681 14.73 13.16 2.93
N ALA A 682 14.00 12.15 2.46
CA ALA A 682 12.70 11.79 3.00
C ALA A 682 12.81 11.29 4.45
N ARG A 683 13.84 10.47 4.75
CA ARG A 683 14.13 10.01 6.11
C ARG A 683 14.60 11.15 7.01
N ALA A 684 15.46 12.04 6.51
CA ALA A 684 15.91 13.23 7.21
C ALA A 684 14.75 14.19 7.50
N ALA A 685 13.84 14.41 6.55
CA ALA A 685 12.64 15.23 6.77
C ALA A 685 11.69 14.61 7.80
N MET A 686 11.56 13.27 7.82
CA MET A 686 10.83 12.58 8.88
C MET A 686 11.53 12.67 10.25
N MET A 687 12.87 12.67 10.29
CA MET A 687 13.65 12.89 11.51
C MET A 687 13.65 14.37 11.96
N GLU A 688 13.67 15.35 11.06
CA GLU A 688 13.59 16.79 11.35
C GLU A 688 12.18 17.23 11.76
N GLY A 689 11.14 16.62 11.17
CA GLY A 689 9.77 16.76 11.67
C GLY A 689 9.62 16.27 13.11
N SER A 690 10.46 15.29 13.52
CA SER A 690 10.60 14.85 14.90
C SER A 690 11.50 15.77 15.76
N ALA A 691 12.38 16.58 15.15
CA ALA A 691 13.33 17.46 15.85
C ALA A 691 12.79 18.90 16.08
N ARG A 692 11.85 19.38 15.26
CA ARG A 692 11.25 20.74 15.40
C ARG A 692 10.29 20.89 16.59
N GLY A 693 10.10 19.84 17.40
CA GLY A 693 9.44 19.91 18.70
C GLY A 693 10.34 20.33 19.87
N ARG A 694 11.68 20.45 19.68
CA ARG A 694 12.62 20.78 20.78
C ARG A 694 13.32 22.15 20.57
N SER A 695 12.66 23.18 21.10
CA SER A 695 13.17 24.47 21.66
C SER A 695 14.21 25.31 20.91
N LYS A 696 13.82 26.55 20.58
CA LYS A 696 14.48 27.77 21.09
C LYS A 696 13.49 28.93 21.19
N ARG A 697 13.41 29.50 22.40
CA ARG A 697 12.68 30.73 22.77
C ARG A 697 12.99 31.88 21.80
N GLY A 698 11.95 32.60 21.37
CA GLY A 698 12.04 33.86 20.62
C GLY A 698 10.76 34.66 20.81
N VAL A 699 10.87 35.76 21.55
CA VAL A 699 9.83 36.71 21.97
C VAL A 699 9.01 37.26 20.79
N ARG A 700 7.68 37.37 20.96
CA ARG A 700 6.81 38.18 20.08
C ARG A 700 6.98 39.67 20.41
N ILE A 701 7.27 40.47 19.39
CA ILE A 701 7.01 41.91 19.35
C ILE A 701 6.20 42.15 18.06
N GLY A 702 5.07 42.86 18.21
CA GLY A 702 4.01 42.99 17.21
C GLY A 702 4.33 43.87 16.00
N GLY A 703 3.37 43.94 15.09
CA GLY A 703 3.36 44.83 13.93
C GLY A 703 2.30 44.38 12.92
N ASP A 704 1.61 45.35 12.32
CA ASP A 704 0.32 45.24 11.65
C ASP A 704 0.36 44.83 10.15
N GLU A 705 -0.85 44.81 9.60
CA GLU A 705 -1.27 44.97 8.19
C GLU A 705 -0.93 43.94 7.09
N SER A 706 -2.03 43.33 6.62
CA SER A 706 -2.44 43.17 5.22
C SER A 706 -1.85 42.05 4.34
N GLY A 707 -2.76 41.29 3.70
CA GLY A 707 -2.60 40.88 2.30
C GLY A 707 -2.22 39.42 1.98
N SER A 708 -3.24 38.66 1.56
CA SER A 708 -3.21 37.62 0.50
C SER A 708 -2.91 36.13 0.83
N PRO A 709 -3.55 35.19 0.10
CA PRO A 709 -3.83 33.83 0.54
C PRO A 709 -2.75 32.83 0.11
N ARG A 710 -2.37 31.93 1.04
CA ARG A 710 -1.50 30.79 0.73
C ARG A 710 -2.30 29.65 0.10
N ARG A 711 -2.00 29.37 -1.18
CA ARG A 711 -2.30 28.10 -1.87
C ARG A 711 -1.63 26.94 -1.13
N SER A 712 -2.41 25.93 -0.77
CA SER A 712 -1.92 24.64 -0.28
C SER A 712 -1.43 23.78 -1.45
N HIS A 713 -0.17 23.36 -1.40
CA HIS A 713 0.36 22.29 -2.25
C HIS A 713 0.09 20.95 -1.57
N SER A 714 -0.71 20.10 -2.21
CA SER A 714 -0.83 18.68 -1.85
C SER A 714 0.42 17.92 -2.32
N SER A 715 1.03 17.19 -1.41
CA SER A 715 2.20 16.34 -1.65
C SER A 715 1.78 15.00 -2.27
N ALA A 716 1.55 15.01 -3.59
CA ALA A 716 1.51 13.79 -4.37
C ALA A 716 2.95 13.24 -4.55
N ARG A 717 3.21 12.00 -4.11
CA ARG A 717 4.44 11.27 -4.42
C ARG A 717 4.58 11.21 -5.95
N ARG A 718 5.62 11.84 -6.48
CA ARG A 718 5.93 11.88 -7.91
C ARG A 718 6.52 10.54 -8.34
N SER A 719 5.77 9.75 -9.12
CA SER A 719 6.37 8.77 -10.04
C SER A 719 7.07 9.54 -11.16
N PHE A 720 8.37 9.34 -11.32
CA PHE A 720 9.15 9.94 -12.40
C PHE A 720 9.06 9.04 -13.64
N SER A 721 8.39 9.50 -14.70
CA SER A 721 8.62 8.97 -16.05
C SER A 721 9.59 9.90 -16.77
N LEU A 722 10.65 9.35 -17.37
CA LEU A 722 11.63 10.12 -18.14
C LEU A 722 11.38 9.96 -19.64
N ASP A 723 11.22 11.08 -20.34
CA ASP A 723 11.33 11.16 -21.81
C ASP A 723 12.79 10.97 -22.26
N ASP A 724 13.02 9.99 -23.14
CA ASP A 724 14.34 9.61 -23.68
C ASP A 724 15.11 10.78 -24.31
N GLU A 725 14.42 11.80 -24.84
CA GLU A 725 15.05 12.99 -25.42
C GLU A 725 15.72 13.88 -24.37
N ARG A 726 15.21 13.93 -23.13
CA ARG A 726 15.74 14.79 -22.06
C ARG A 726 17.02 14.22 -21.46
N PHE A 727 17.18 12.90 -21.47
CA PHE A 727 18.42 12.22 -21.10
C PHE A 727 19.52 12.44 -22.15
N ARG A 728 19.21 12.25 -23.44
CA ARG A 728 20.15 12.55 -24.53
C ARG A 728 20.54 14.04 -24.56
N ARG A 729 19.59 14.96 -24.29
CA ARG A 729 19.88 16.39 -24.13
C ARG A 729 20.70 16.69 -22.88
N GLY A 730 20.42 16.07 -21.73
CA GLY A 730 21.17 16.25 -20.50
C GLY A 730 22.63 15.81 -20.66
N VAL A 731 22.87 14.69 -21.36
CA VAL A 731 24.21 14.22 -21.72
C VAL A 731 24.87 15.16 -22.73
N HIS A 732 24.17 15.63 -23.76
CA HIS A 732 24.71 16.59 -24.73
C HIS A 732 24.96 17.99 -24.16
N GLU A 733 24.14 18.45 -23.21
CA GLU A 733 24.27 19.75 -22.54
C GLU A 733 25.41 19.71 -21.51
N PHE A 734 25.60 18.59 -20.82
CA PHE A 734 26.77 18.34 -19.97
C PHE A 734 28.08 18.35 -20.80
N ILE A 735 28.05 17.77 -22.01
CA ILE A 735 29.18 17.79 -22.96
C ILE A 735 29.39 19.18 -23.59
N ALA A 736 28.32 19.94 -23.87
CA ALA A 736 28.42 21.27 -24.46
C ALA A 736 28.90 22.33 -23.45
N LYS A 737 28.48 22.22 -22.18
CA LYS A 737 28.91 23.10 -21.08
C LYS A 737 30.39 22.87 -20.70
N ALA A 738 30.95 21.71 -21.04
CA ALA A 738 32.38 21.42 -20.94
C ALA A 738 33.25 22.09 -22.04
N ARG A 739 32.65 22.63 -23.12
CA ARG A 739 33.39 23.29 -24.22
C ARG A 739 33.43 24.82 -24.17
N ALA A 740 32.56 25.46 -23.40
CA ALA A 740 32.46 26.93 -23.34
C ALA A 740 32.78 27.47 -21.93
N GLY A 741 34.06 27.72 -21.65
CA GLY A 741 34.48 28.22 -20.34
C GLY A 741 35.95 28.62 -20.24
N ARG A 742 36.44 29.49 -21.12
CA ARG A 742 37.69 30.25 -20.92
C ARG A 742 37.36 31.74 -20.88
N HIS A 743 37.27 32.34 -19.68
CA HIS A 743 37.89 33.62 -19.32
C HIS A 743 37.48 34.13 -17.92
N SER A 744 38.51 34.27 -17.07
CA SER A 744 38.75 35.33 -16.07
C SER A 744 37.95 35.46 -14.74
N ARG A 745 38.65 35.05 -13.67
CA ARG A 745 38.95 35.74 -12.38
C ARG A 745 38.02 35.65 -11.14
N ASN A 746 38.57 34.89 -10.19
CA ASN A 746 38.76 35.12 -8.74
C ASN A 746 37.53 35.20 -7.80
N VAL A 747 37.35 34.20 -6.94
CA VAL A 747 37.83 34.17 -5.53
C VAL A 747 37.50 32.79 -4.90
N SER A 748 38.54 32.18 -4.34
CA SER A 748 38.65 31.12 -3.32
C SER A 748 37.40 30.32 -2.88
N GLN A 749 37.37 29.03 -3.25
CA GLN A 749 37.05 27.87 -2.38
C GLN A 749 37.23 26.59 -3.23
N ASN A 750 38.07 25.65 -2.78
CA ASN A 750 38.39 24.42 -3.50
C ASN A 750 37.11 23.58 -3.75
N PRO A 751 36.73 23.28 -5.00
CA PRO A 751 35.69 22.31 -5.28
C PRO A 751 36.23 20.87 -5.13
N PRO A 752 35.38 19.89 -4.80
CA PRO A 752 35.77 18.49 -4.77
C PRO A 752 36.23 18.04 -6.16
N THR A 753 37.21 17.15 -6.18
CA THR A 753 37.84 16.60 -7.38
C THR A 753 36.79 15.96 -8.30
N ALA A 754 36.39 16.65 -9.36
CA ALA A 754 35.51 16.12 -10.39
C ALA A 754 36.29 15.07 -11.19
N VAL A 755 35.88 13.81 -11.09
CA VAL A 755 36.33 12.73 -11.97
C VAL A 755 35.88 13.09 -13.39
N LEU A 756 36.85 13.24 -14.31
CA LEU A 756 36.59 13.47 -15.73
C LEU A 756 35.67 12.38 -16.29
N PRO A 757 34.64 12.71 -17.08
CA PRO A 757 33.89 11.68 -17.81
C PRO A 757 34.82 10.96 -18.79
N PRO A 758 34.68 9.63 -18.95
CA PRO A 758 35.57 8.83 -19.80
C PRO A 758 35.45 9.26 -21.27
N GLU A 759 36.59 9.33 -21.97
CA GLU A 759 36.60 9.66 -23.40
C GLU A 759 35.92 8.55 -24.22
N PRO A 760 35.21 8.88 -25.32
CA PRO A 760 34.55 7.88 -26.16
C PRO A 760 35.56 6.83 -26.66
N GLY A 761 35.35 5.56 -26.32
CA GLY A 761 36.25 4.44 -26.66
C GLY A 761 37.17 3.97 -25.54
N GLU A 762 37.20 4.65 -24.39
CA GLU A 762 37.91 4.19 -23.18
C GLU A 762 37.10 3.13 -22.42
N GLN A 763 37.77 2.17 -21.77
CA GLN A 763 37.08 1.17 -20.94
C GLN A 763 36.70 1.77 -19.59
N LEU A 764 35.45 1.57 -19.17
CA LEU A 764 35.02 1.95 -17.83
C LEU A 764 35.83 1.20 -16.77
N PRO A 765 36.18 1.85 -15.65
CA PRO A 765 36.95 1.24 -14.59
C PRO A 765 36.21 0.04 -14.00
N ARG A 766 37.00 -0.97 -13.61
CA ARG A 766 36.51 -2.15 -12.90
C ARG A 766 36.10 -1.75 -11.48
N ILE A 767 34.93 -2.21 -11.05
CA ILE A 767 34.47 -2.04 -9.66
C ILE A 767 35.17 -3.12 -8.83
N THR A 768 36.11 -2.73 -7.98
CA THR A 768 36.92 -3.66 -7.18
C THR A 768 36.19 -4.21 -5.96
N ASP A 769 35.12 -3.54 -5.52
CA ASP A 769 34.33 -3.83 -4.32
C ASP A 769 32.87 -4.23 -4.64
N LEU A 770 32.63 -4.75 -5.85
CA LEU A 770 31.29 -5.15 -6.29
C LEU A 770 30.71 -6.20 -5.33
N THR A 771 29.54 -5.90 -4.77
CA THR A 771 28.85 -6.81 -3.84
C THR A 771 28.29 -8.01 -4.60
N MET A 772 29.05 -9.11 -4.64
CA MET A 772 28.66 -10.32 -5.37
C MET A 772 27.60 -11.12 -4.60
N PRO A 773 26.38 -11.28 -5.15
CA PRO A 773 25.33 -12.04 -4.49
C PRO A 773 25.46 -13.55 -4.74
N ARG A 774 24.87 -14.35 -3.85
CA ARG A 774 24.63 -15.78 -4.07
C ARG A 774 23.46 -15.93 -5.05
N PRO A 775 23.64 -16.59 -6.22
CA PRO A 775 22.55 -16.79 -7.16
C PRO A 775 21.59 -17.86 -6.65
N ALA A 776 20.29 -17.67 -6.91
CA ALA A 776 19.23 -18.65 -6.73
C ALA A 776 18.28 -18.61 -7.94
N TYR A 777 17.51 -19.68 -8.16
CA TYR A 777 16.65 -19.80 -9.33
C TYR A 777 15.24 -20.26 -8.97
N LEU A 778 14.21 -19.59 -9.50
CA LEU A 778 12.80 -19.98 -9.34
C LEU A 778 12.16 -20.13 -10.73
N MET A 779 11.53 -21.28 -10.97
CA MET A 779 10.92 -21.60 -12.27
C MET A 779 9.48 -22.05 -12.05
N ILE A 780 8.52 -21.27 -12.53
CA ILE A 780 7.10 -21.59 -12.44
C ILE A 780 6.63 -22.11 -13.80
N SER A 781 6.14 -23.36 -13.84
CA SER A 781 5.64 -24.06 -15.03
C SER A 781 6.53 -23.95 -16.29
N PRO A 782 7.84 -24.25 -16.24
CA PRO A 782 8.70 -24.12 -17.42
C PRO A 782 8.34 -25.17 -18.49
N PRO A 783 7.96 -24.78 -19.73
CA PRO A 783 7.56 -25.74 -20.76
C PRO A 783 8.69 -26.72 -21.10
N GLN A 784 8.40 -28.02 -21.04
CA GLN A 784 9.35 -29.13 -21.25
C GLN A 784 9.11 -29.90 -22.56
N GLY A 785 10.19 -30.28 -23.25
CA GLY A 785 10.14 -31.22 -24.39
C GLY A 785 9.72 -30.59 -25.72
N VAL A 786 8.93 -31.30 -26.54
CA VAL A 786 8.62 -30.94 -27.95
C VAL A 786 8.04 -29.53 -28.09
N ILE A 787 7.31 -29.03 -27.10
CA ILE A 787 6.76 -27.67 -27.10
C ILE A 787 7.87 -26.63 -26.89
N SER A 788 8.87 -26.90 -26.04
CA SER A 788 10.09 -26.07 -25.99
C SER A 788 10.87 -26.11 -27.32
N HIS A 789 10.85 -27.23 -28.03
CA HIS A 789 11.45 -27.39 -29.36
C HIS A 789 10.61 -26.78 -30.49
N ALA A 790 9.28 -26.65 -30.33
CA ALA A 790 8.38 -26.01 -31.27
C ALA A 790 8.41 -24.49 -31.10
N LEU A 791 8.44 -24.02 -29.85
CA LEU A 791 8.66 -22.61 -29.50
C LEU A 791 10.07 -22.13 -29.88
N THR A 792 11.05 -23.05 -30.02
CA THR A 792 12.42 -22.72 -30.44
C THR A 792 12.92 -23.38 -31.75
N MET A 793 12.01 -23.99 -32.53
CA MET A 793 12.26 -24.76 -33.77
C MET A 793 13.61 -25.52 -33.84
N SER A 794 13.97 -26.28 -32.80
CA SER A 794 15.21 -27.10 -32.79
C SER A 794 14.90 -28.55 -33.18
N LEU A 795 15.02 -28.87 -34.47
CA LEU A 795 14.59 -30.12 -35.14
C LEU A 795 15.59 -31.30 -35.09
N LEU A 796 16.55 -31.36 -34.15
CA LEU A 796 17.53 -32.45 -34.10
C LEU A 796 17.31 -33.42 -32.93
N PRO A 797 17.30 -34.75 -33.16
CA PRO A 797 17.18 -35.75 -32.10
C PRO A 797 18.36 -35.70 -31.12
N SER A 798 18.09 -35.86 -29.82
CA SER A 798 19.08 -35.83 -28.73
C SER A 798 20.26 -36.80 -28.87
N ALA A 799 20.14 -37.84 -29.69
CA ALA A 799 21.19 -38.83 -29.91
C ALA A 799 22.36 -38.33 -30.80
N LEU A 800 22.20 -37.20 -31.51
CA LEU A 800 23.19 -36.70 -32.47
C LEU A 800 23.78 -35.31 -32.10
N LYS A 801 23.48 -34.78 -30.92
CA LYS A 801 24.01 -33.48 -30.47
C LYS A 801 25.28 -33.70 -29.63
N ASN A 802 26.44 -33.28 -30.15
CA ASN A 802 27.57 -32.93 -29.29
C ASN A 802 27.04 -31.94 -28.22
N LYS A 803 27.25 -32.24 -26.93
CA LYS A 803 26.74 -31.42 -25.83
C LYS A 803 27.31 -30.00 -25.96
N ASP A 804 26.45 -29.05 -26.29
CA ASP A 804 26.79 -27.62 -26.31
C ASP A 804 27.33 -27.22 -24.92
N PRO A 805 28.58 -26.72 -24.80
CA PRO A 805 29.17 -26.32 -23.53
C PRO A 805 28.30 -25.32 -22.75
N GLN A 806 27.58 -24.43 -23.45
CA GLN A 806 26.70 -23.46 -22.81
C GLN A 806 25.47 -24.13 -22.17
N GLY A 807 24.90 -25.14 -22.83
CA GLY A 807 23.76 -25.89 -22.30
C GLY A 807 24.12 -26.72 -21.07
N VAL A 808 25.34 -27.28 -21.03
CA VAL A 808 25.85 -28.02 -19.87
C VAL A 808 26.03 -27.08 -18.67
N ALA A 809 26.66 -25.92 -18.88
CA ALA A 809 26.84 -24.93 -17.82
C ALA A 809 25.50 -24.38 -17.29
N ALA A 810 24.51 -24.19 -18.16
CA ALA A 810 23.17 -23.75 -17.78
C ALA A 810 22.40 -24.78 -16.95
N GLU A 811 22.56 -26.07 -17.21
CA GLU A 811 21.96 -27.12 -16.38
C GLU A 811 22.72 -27.29 -15.05
N GLU A 812 24.05 -27.22 -15.09
CA GLU A 812 24.90 -27.37 -13.91
C GLU A 812 24.70 -26.25 -12.88
N LYS A 813 24.44 -25.01 -13.32
CA LYS A 813 24.14 -23.90 -12.40
C LYS A 813 22.90 -24.15 -11.53
N LEU A 814 21.91 -24.88 -12.05
CA LEU A 814 20.66 -25.18 -11.34
C LEU A 814 20.85 -26.26 -10.28
N VAL A 815 21.84 -27.14 -10.48
CA VAL A 815 22.20 -28.21 -9.54
C VAL A 815 23.05 -27.64 -8.41
N ARG A 816 24.02 -26.79 -8.74
CA ARG A 816 24.99 -26.24 -7.79
C ARG A 816 24.44 -25.14 -6.88
N ASN A 817 23.35 -24.48 -7.28
CA ASN A 817 22.75 -23.37 -6.54
C ASN A 817 21.31 -23.68 -6.14
N PRO A 818 20.78 -23.07 -5.07
CA PRO A 818 19.39 -23.24 -4.67
C PRO A 818 18.44 -22.95 -5.83
N SER A 819 17.69 -23.97 -6.23
CA SER A 819 16.80 -23.89 -7.39
C SER A 819 15.47 -24.57 -7.07
N LEU A 820 14.37 -23.88 -7.32
CA LEU A 820 13.02 -24.43 -7.15
C LEU A 820 12.27 -24.41 -8.49
N VAL A 821 11.72 -25.56 -8.88
CA VAL A 821 10.68 -25.63 -9.91
C VAL A 821 9.33 -25.89 -9.27
N ILE A 822 8.31 -25.11 -9.64
CA ILE A 822 6.92 -25.31 -9.25
C ILE A 822 6.11 -25.63 -10.51
N PHE A 823 5.34 -26.71 -10.50
CA PHE A 823 4.51 -27.12 -11.63
C PHE A 823 3.22 -27.79 -11.14
N GLY A 824 2.18 -27.72 -11.97
CA GLY A 824 0.91 -28.39 -11.71
C GLY A 824 0.81 -29.78 -12.34
N ASP A 825 -0.04 -30.62 -11.79
CA ASP A 825 -0.33 -31.96 -12.31
C ASP A 825 -1.28 -31.95 -13.53
N GLU A 826 -2.07 -30.88 -13.69
CA GLU A 826 -2.96 -30.64 -14.83
C GLU A 826 -2.37 -29.66 -15.88
N ASP A 827 -1.04 -29.48 -15.92
CA ASP A 827 -0.37 -28.62 -16.91
C ASP A 827 -0.55 -29.14 -18.35
N GLY A 828 -1.41 -28.45 -19.12
CA GLY A 828 -1.71 -28.78 -20.52
C GLY A 828 -0.58 -28.47 -21.53
N PHE A 829 0.46 -27.73 -21.14
CA PHE A 829 1.58 -27.35 -22.01
C PHE A 829 2.79 -28.30 -21.88
N ALA A 830 2.90 -29.05 -20.80
CA ALA A 830 3.90 -30.10 -20.67
C ALA A 830 3.36 -31.25 -19.81
N PRO A 831 3.32 -32.50 -20.33
CA PRO A 831 2.82 -33.63 -19.55
C PRO A 831 3.55 -33.76 -18.22
N VAL A 832 2.81 -33.85 -17.10
CA VAL A 832 3.36 -33.92 -15.73
C VAL A 832 4.46 -34.98 -15.57
N GLY A 833 4.34 -36.11 -16.27
CA GLY A 833 5.37 -37.15 -16.28
C GLY A 833 6.76 -36.66 -16.70
N ARG A 834 6.86 -35.63 -17.56
CA ARG A 834 8.13 -34.99 -17.92
C ARG A 834 8.68 -34.12 -16.81
N PHE A 835 7.84 -33.38 -16.10
CA PHE A 835 8.26 -32.60 -14.94
C PHE A 835 8.77 -33.53 -13.84
N ARG A 836 8.04 -34.61 -13.54
CA ARG A 836 8.47 -35.65 -12.59
C ARG A 836 9.81 -36.27 -12.99
N ALA A 837 9.98 -36.64 -14.27
CA ALA A 837 11.25 -37.19 -14.77
C ALA A 837 12.41 -36.17 -14.69
N TRP A 838 12.15 -34.90 -15.01
CA TRP A 838 13.15 -33.84 -14.90
C TRP A 838 13.55 -33.58 -13.45
N LYS A 839 12.57 -33.49 -12.55
CA LYS A 839 12.76 -33.40 -11.09
C LYS A 839 13.67 -34.52 -10.59
N THR A 840 13.32 -35.79 -10.84
CA THR A 840 14.11 -36.95 -10.40
C THR A 840 15.54 -36.91 -10.96
N ARG A 841 15.72 -36.49 -12.22
CA ARG A 841 17.05 -36.38 -12.85
C ARG A 841 17.93 -35.29 -12.21
N MET A 842 17.33 -34.17 -11.82
CA MET A 842 18.06 -33.02 -11.26
C MET A 842 18.33 -33.20 -9.77
N GLU A 843 17.38 -33.73 -9.02
CA GLU A 843 17.53 -34.06 -7.59
C GLU A 843 18.51 -35.22 -7.38
N GLY A 844 18.52 -36.21 -8.27
CA GLY A 844 19.41 -37.37 -8.19
C GLY A 844 20.90 -37.10 -8.44
N LYS A 845 21.28 -35.86 -8.78
CA LYS A 845 22.70 -35.48 -8.94
C LYS A 845 23.35 -35.26 -7.58
N MET A 846 24.59 -35.72 -7.43
CA MET A 846 25.35 -35.61 -6.18
C MET A 846 25.51 -34.13 -5.78
N GLY A 847 25.10 -33.78 -4.56
CA GLY A 847 25.19 -32.42 -4.02
C GLY A 847 24.18 -31.43 -4.64
N SER A 848 23.10 -31.91 -5.25
CA SER A 848 22.08 -31.06 -5.85
C SER A 848 21.32 -30.22 -4.82
N GLN A 849 21.19 -28.92 -5.08
CA GLN A 849 20.32 -27.98 -4.36
C GLN A 849 19.03 -27.67 -5.14
N PHE A 850 18.77 -28.45 -6.20
CA PHE A 850 17.55 -28.36 -6.99
C PHE A 850 16.41 -29.09 -6.29
N ARG A 851 15.22 -28.50 -6.27
CA ARG A 851 13.99 -29.12 -5.77
C ARG A 851 12.85 -28.89 -6.74
N GLY A 852 11.98 -29.89 -6.88
CA GLY A 852 10.73 -29.79 -7.63
C GLY A 852 9.50 -29.96 -6.75
N THR A 853 8.55 -29.04 -6.90
CA THR A 853 7.30 -29.01 -6.15
C THR A 853 6.13 -29.13 -7.12
N GLU A 854 5.31 -30.14 -6.88
CA GLU A 854 4.08 -30.39 -7.61
C GLU A 854 2.90 -29.83 -6.80
N ILE A 855 1.95 -29.18 -7.48
CA ILE A 855 0.72 -28.65 -6.88
C ILE A 855 -0.46 -29.37 -7.55
N GLU A 856 -1.33 -29.95 -6.73
CA GLU A 856 -2.52 -30.69 -7.17
C GLU A 856 -3.57 -29.74 -7.73
N ALA A 857 -4.25 -30.17 -8.79
CA ALA A 857 -5.27 -29.42 -9.54
C ALA A 857 -4.78 -28.11 -10.18
N ALA A 858 -3.47 -27.88 -10.22
CA ALA A 858 -2.92 -26.68 -10.86
C ALA A 858 -2.74 -26.89 -12.37
N GLY A 859 -3.33 -26.00 -13.16
CA GLY A 859 -3.09 -25.91 -14.59
C GLY A 859 -1.86 -25.07 -14.92
N HIS A 860 -1.56 -24.93 -16.22
CA HIS A 860 -0.42 -24.11 -16.67
C HIS A 860 -0.58 -22.64 -16.31
N PHE A 861 -1.82 -22.15 -16.32
CA PHE A 861 -2.16 -20.73 -16.14
C PHE A 861 -2.46 -20.34 -14.69
N TRP A 862 -2.52 -21.30 -13.76
CA TRP A 862 -2.77 -21.05 -12.33
C TRP A 862 -4.08 -20.30 -12.06
N ILE A 863 -5.15 -20.65 -12.78
CA ILE A 863 -6.48 -19.98 -12.69
C ILE A 863 -7.42 -20.76 -11.77
N GLU A 864 -7.10 -22.02 -11.48
CA GLU A 864 -7.92 -22.92 -10.69
C GLU A 864 -8.08 -22.43 -9.25
N GLU A 865 -9.18 -22.81 -8.60
CA GLU A 865 -9.51 -22.29 -7.27
C GLU A 865 -8.45 -22.69 -6.23
N GLY A 866 -7.91 -21.71 -5.49
CA GLY A 866 -6.91 -21.92 -4.44
C GLY A 866 -5.47 -22.21 -4.91
N VAL A 867 -5.22 -22.48 -6.20
CA VAL A 867 -3.86 -22.88 -6.66
C VAL A 867 -2.87 -21.72 -6.67
N LEU A 868 -3.35 -20.49 -6.91
CA LEU A 868 -2.52 -19.28 -6.87
C LEU A 868 -2.04 -18.95 -5.44
N GLU A 869 -2.86 -19.26 -4.43
CA GLU A 869 -2.51 -19.11 -3.03
C GLU A 869 -1.44 -20.13 -2.60
N GLN A 870 -1.58 -21.39 -3.05
CA GLN A 870 -0.55 -22.41 -2.85
C GLN A 870 0.76 -22.04 -3.55
N LEU A 871 0.71 -21.50 -4.78
CA LEU A 871 1.89 -20.99 -5.46
C LEU A 871 2.58 -19.90 -4.63
N ARG A 872 1.81 -18.93 -4.14
CA ARG A 872 2.29 -17.83 -3.29
C ARG A 872 2.94 -18.35 -2.01
N GLU A 873 2.37 -19.36 -1.37
CA GLU A 873 2.94 -20.01 -0.18
C GLU A 873 4.29 -20.65 -0.49
N ARG A 874 4.37 -21.49 -1.53
CA ARG A 874 5.62 -22.18 -1.93
C ARG A 874 6.72 -21.21 -2.35
N VAL A 875 6.38 -20.10 -3.03
CA VAL A 875 7.33 -19.03 -3.33
C VAL A 875 7.82 -18.34 -2.04
N GLY A 876 6.93 -18.17 -1.05
CA GLY A 876 7.26 -17.61 0.26
C GLY A 876 8.21 -18.49 1.06
N GLU A 877 7.92 -19.79 1.15
CA GLU A 877 8.77 -20.78 1.83
C GLU A 877 10.17 -20.81 1.23
N PHE A 878 10.27 -20.86 -0.11
CA PHE A 878 11.56 -20.83 -0.78
C PHE A 878 12.34 -19.54 -0.53
N ALA A 879 11.65 -18.41 -0.49
CA ALA A 879 12.27 -17.14 -0.15
C ALA A 879 12.79 -17.15 1.30
N ASP A 880 12.04 -17.67 2.27
CA ASP A 880 12.51 -17.79 3.66
C ASP A 880 13.74 -18.68 3.78
N GLU A 881 13.76 -19.83 3.10
CA GLU A 881 14.92 -20.73 3.05
C GLU A 881 16.16 -20.08 2.42
N LEU A 882 15.98 -19.14 1.49
CA LEU A 882 17.10 -18.41 0.90
C LEU A 882 17.65 -17.33 1.83
N LEU A 883 16.83 -16.80 2.73
CA LEU A 883 17.18 -15.71 3.65
C LEU A 883 17.74 -16.21 4.99
N ASN A 884 17.42 -17.44 5.38
CA ASN A 884 18.05 -18.19 6.46
C ASN A 884 19.43 -18.73 6.06
#